data_AF-A0A8H4N798-F1
#
_entry.id   AF-A0A8H4N798-F1
#
_cell.length_a   1.000
_cell.length_b   1.000
_cell.length_c   1.000
_cell.angle_alpha   90.00
_cell.angle_beta   90.00
_cell.angle_gamma   90.00
#
_symmetry.space_group_name_H-M   'P 1'
#
loop_
_entity.id
_entity.type
_entity.pdbx_description
1 polymer ?
#
loop_
_entity_poly.entity_id
_entity_poly.type
_entity_poly.pdbx_seq_one_letter_code
_entity_poly.pdbx_strand_id
1 'polypeptide(L)'
;MASAQLHDALKCLRPKDFTSDVPVDDLETFMRDIFANGEIIVNSVPHSPGGTDFASSKRNRTDVNGAHNASEMTVSDVRGPPLDPSFEDLQKSWGKPIKSNPNPLSVAVYKMAGADRYGSWFARRSVHEGLGFTKWKKALQREFAASLAVQGGPGSGSIRGIGGDRRLEEKVVDGLGKLEVLQLSAKFPAPTAPREFITMLLTSDNALSEKSKPHVEGHASAEYIPRHYIIVSIPCEHPEAPVRSGLVRGQYESIEMIREIPLAPAKSTKDGTTGRKEEASPDDPETNPVEWIMITRSDPGGGIPRFLIDRGTPGSIVADTSKFLDWACAMDEIDKPEEDAQRAASVDANANANANEQALEAAGEAELRASFSAASRNAQLAGVGTSIADRPLTDPSTMKTTPNGSGLFSSMRDAVGNGIQNYAPQSVASYLQPNVRDSSPSSESDTVSDTSSLRSFASAEQWATADGGPPDEEQPPTLPPRRTSTGSLDSTLTKSQSSQNRYEKELAKIDSKRTALDDKVRKVREKEEMRSQQNSEREEREKRKALEKYEREMAKLEAKREKEARKLEQRKKKEEEKNTTTRMQRERDEFRFRAEMAERENRLLKEQVGELQHQNTLLVQRLGKTQEGKQALKSVSDDLARGRSGSTASSSKSKSSKKSVE
;
A
#
# COMPACT_ATOMS: atom_id res chain seq x y z
N MET A 1 1.42 -25.58 -17.98
CA MET A 1 0.24 -26.28 -17.44
C MET A 1 -0.07 -25.82 -16.03
N ALA A 2 0.88 -25.87 -15.08
CA ALA A 2 0.76 -25.38 -13.70
C ALA A 2 -0.08 -24.09 -13.49
N SER A 3 0.22 -22.97 -14.16
CA SER A 3 -0.58 -21.73 -14.04
C SER A 3 -2.06 -21.90 -14.43
N ALA A 4 -2.39 -22.77 -15.39
CA ALA A 4 -3.78 -23.09 -15.72
C ALA A 4 -4.45 -23.86 -14.56
N GLN A 5 -3.79 -24.89 -14.03
CA GLN A 5 -4.27 -25.65 -12.86
C GLN A 5 -4.55 -24.74 -11.65
N LEU A 6 -3.70 -23.75 -11.37
CA LEU A 6 -3.95 -22.79 -10.30
C LEU A 6 -5.16 -21.88 -10.61
N HIS A 7 -5.30 -21.39 -11.84
CA HIS A 7 -6.46 -20.60 -12.25
C HIS A 7 -7.75 -21.40 -12.35
N ASP A 8 -7.67 -22.72 -12.58
CA ASP A 8 -8.80 -23.64 -12.53
C ASP A 8 -9.23 -23.89 -11.09
N ALA A 9 -8.28 -24.14 -10.17
CA ALA A 9 -8.58 -24.28 -8.74
C ALA A 9 -9.24 -23.01 -8.15
N LEU A 10 -8.73 -21.83 -8.52
CA LEU A 10 -9.30 -20.53 -8.10
C LEU A 10 -10.74 -20.30 -8.58
N LYS A 11 -11.31 -21.14 -9.46
CA LYS A 11 -12.74 -21.11 -9.79
C LYS A 11 -13.63 -21.61 -8.65
N CYS A 12 -13.12 -22.42 -7.71
CA CYS A 12 -13.91 -22.88 -6.57
C CYS A 12 -14.42 -21.69 -5.72
N LEU A 13 -13.67 -20.58 -5.70
CA LEU A 13 -13.96 -19.37 -4.92
C LEU A 13 -15.00 -18.44 -5.55
N ARG A 14 -15.56 -18.77 -6.72
CA ARG A 14 -16.50 -17.88 -7.40
C ARG A 14 -17.82 -17.68 -6.65
N PRO A 15 -18.48 -16.50 -6.84
CA PRO A 15 -19.81 -16.24 -6.34
C PRO A 15 -20.78 -17.39 -6.60
N LYS A 16 -21.64 -17.67 -5.62
CA LYS A 16 -22.65 -18.73 -5.66
C LYS A 16 -23.99 -18.20 -5.18
N ASP A 17 -25.09 -18.63 -5.79
CA ASP A 17 -26.40 -18.57 -5.14
C ASP A 17 -26.55 -19.75 -4.17
N PHE A 18 -27.00 -19.46 -2.95
CA PHE A 18 -27.13 -20.46 -1.89
C PHE A 18 -28.22 -21.52 -2.16
N THR A 19 -29.19 -21.19 -3.01
CA THR A 19 -30.36 -22.04 -3.32
C THR A 19 -30.09 -22.99 -4.48
N SER A 20 -29.24 -22.59 -5.45
CA SER A 20 -28.95 -23.39 -6.65
C SER A 20 -27.54 -24.00 -6.69
N ASP A 21 -26.53 -23.33 -6.13
CA ASP A 21 -25.12 -23.70 -6.33
C ASP A 21 -24.49 -24.40 -5.11
N VAL A 22 -25.22 -24.50 -3.98
CA VAL A 22 -24.77 -25.14 -2.74
C VAL A 22 -25.63 -26.39 -2.49
N PRO A 23 -25.10 -27.61 -2.71
CA PRO A 23 -25.86 -28.85 -2.52
C PRO A 23 -25.97 -29.17 -1.02
N VAL A 24 -27.02 -28.67 -0.38
CA VAL A 24 -27.24 -28.85 1.07
C VAL A 24 -27.30 -30.34 1.46
N ASP A 25 -27.83 -31.19 0.58
CA ASP A 25 -27.96 -32.64 0.79
C ASP A 25 -26.65 -33.44 0.54
N ASP A 26 -25.64 -32.83 -0.09
CA ASP A 26 -24.32 -33.43 -0.36
C ASP A 26 -23.18 -32.45 0.01
N LEU A 27 -23.34 -31.83 1.19
CA LEU A 27 -22.44 -30.78 1.66
C LEU A 27 -21.02 -31.30 1.94
N GLU A 28 -20.87 -32.59 2.30
CA GLU A 28 -19.57 -33.20 2.53
C GLU A 28 -18.70 -33.21 1.27
N THR A 29 -19.23 -33.73 0.14
CA THR A 29 -18.50 -33.81 -1.13
C THR A 29 -18.13 -32.41 -1.62
N PHE A 30 -19.08 -31.47 -1.57
CA PHE A 30 -18.87 -30.07 -1.94
C PHE A 30 -17.79 -29.37 -1.11
N MET A 31 -17.78 -29.57 0.21
CA MET A 31 -16.74 -29.03 1.09
C MET A 31 -15.37 -29.69 0.83
N ARG A 32 -15.31 -31.01 0.62
CA ARG A 32 -14.07 -31.72 0.27
C ARG A 32 -13.46 -31.21 -1.03
N ASP A 33 -14.25 -31.03 -2.07
CA ASP A 33 -13.79 -30.49 -3.36
C ASP A 33 -13.25 -29.05 -3.21
N ILE A 34 -13.91 -28.19 -2.42
CA ILE A 34 -13.44 -26.82 -2.20
C ILE A 34 -12.15 -26.81 -1.37
N PHE A 35 -12.00 -27.67 -0.36
CA PHE A 35 -10.77 -27.79 0.43
C PHE A 35 -9.60 -28.40 -0.37
N ALA A 36 -9.84 -29.38 -1.25
CA ALA A 36 -8.82 -29.93 -2.14
C ALA A 36 -8.29 -28.88 -3.13
N ASN A 37 -9.18 -28.03 -3.68
CA ASN A 37 -8.76 -26.85 -4.44
C ASN A 37 -8.05 -25.81 -3.55
N GLY A 38 -8.48 -25.67 -2.29
CA GLY A 38 -7.86 -24.82 -1.27
C GLY A 38 -6.40 -25.17 -1.01
N GLU A 39 -6.08 -26.46 -0.83
CA GLU A 39 -4.72 -26.99 -0.67
C GLU A 39 -3.81 -26.56 -1.84
N ILE A 40 -4.28 -26.73 -3.08
CA ILE A 40 -3.57 -26.32 -4.30
C ILE A 40 -3.27 -24.81 -4.27
N ILE A 41 -4.23 -23.99 -3.85
CA ILE A 41 -4.09 -22.53 -3.84
C ILE A 41 -3.13 -22.07 -2.73
N VAL A 42 -3.22 -22.58 -1.50
CA VAL A 42 -2.33 -22.17 -0.38
C VAL A 42 -0.88 -22.61 -0.59
N ASN A 43 -0.67 -23.83 -1.09
CA ASN A 43 0.68 -24.34 -1.36
C ASN A 43 1.28 -23.74 -2.65
N SER A 44 0.48 -23.09 -3.50
CA SER A 44 0.98 -22.26 -4.62
C SER A 44 1.65 -20.97 -4.18
N VAL A 45 1.44 -20.46 -2.96
CA VAL A 45 2.08 -19.22 -2.52
C VAL A 45 3.57 -19.49 -2.27
N PRO A 46 4.53 -18.72 -2.83
CA PRO A 46 5.95 -18.97 -2.60
C PRO A 46 6.37 -18.70 -1.15
N HIS A 47 7.46 -19.33 -0.71
CA HIS A 47 8.15 -18.96 0.52
C HIS A 47 8.66 -17.51 0.48
N SER A 48 8.78 -16.89 1.66
CA SER A 48 9.43 -15.59 1.83
C SER A 48 10.89 -15.64 1.33
N PRO A 49 11.41 -14.64 0.61
CA PRO A 49 12.80 -14.66 0.14
C PRO A 49 13.80 -14.52 1.30
N GLY A 50 14.72 -15.47 1.42
CA GLY A 50 15.68 -15.55 2.53
C GLY A 50 15.22 -16.56 3.59
N GLY A 51 15.71 -16.41 4.81
CA GLY A 51 15.38 -17.30 5.94
C GLY A 51 16.12 -18.63 5.95
N THR A 52 16.21 -19.26 7.12
CA THR A 52 16.86 -20.56 7.33
C THR A 52 15.99 -21.71 6.80
N ASP A 53 16.61 -22.75 6.23
CA ASP A 53 15.91 -23.96 5.77
C ASP A 53 15.40 -24.81 6.95
N PHE A 54 14.21 -25.40 6.82
CA PHE A 54 13.55 -26.19 7.86
C PHE A 54 14.46 -27.17 8.63
N ALA A 55 15.35 -27.89 7.93
CA ALA A 55 16.24 -28.89 8.52
C ALA A 55 17.44 -28.31 9.31
N SER A 56 17.73 -27.00 9.17
CA SER A 56 18.75 -26.28 9.96
C SER A 56 18.15 -25.22 10.89
N SER A 57 16.85 -24.95 10.77
CA SER A 57 16.08 -24.03 11.61
C SER A 57 15.98 -24.46 13.08
N LYS A 58 15.77 -23.46 13.94
CA LYS A 58 15.43 -23.62 15.36
C LYS A 58 14.37 -22.58 15.73
N ARG A 59 13.61 -22.84 16.79
CA ARG A 59 12.75 -21.83 17.42
C ARG A 59 13.64 -20.75 18.06
N ASN A 60 13.21 -19.51 17.95
CA ASN A 60 13.78 -18.35 18.62
C ASN A 60 13.21 -18.19 20.04
N ARG A 61 11.98 -18.67 20.26
CA ARG A 61 11.28 -18.61 21.56
C ARG A 61 11.23 -19.96 22.28
N THR A 62 11.09 -19.90 23.60
CA THR A 62 10.94 -21.05 24.50
C THR A 62 9.68 -20.95 25.39
N ASP A 63 9.03 -19.79 25.39
CA ASP A 63 7.75 -19.51 26.02
C ASP A 63 6.57 -19.93 25.11
N VAL A 64 5.43 -20.26 25.74
CA VAL A 64 4.15 -20.47 25.05
C VAL A 64 3.27 -19.24 25.27
N ASN A 65 2.76 -18.67 24.17
CA ASN A 65 1.80 -17.56 24.15
C ASN A 65 2.29 -16.25 24.83
N GLY A 66 3.60 -16.06 25.03
CA GLY A 66 4.20 -14.91 25.74
C GLY A 66 4.35 -13.62 24.92
N ALA A 67 3.63 -13.46 23.81
CA ALA A 67 3.40 -12.14 23.22
C ALA A 67 2.05 -11.57 23.71
N HIS A 68 2.01 -10.28 24.03
CA HIS A 68 0.80 -9.57 24.46
C HIS A 68 0.20 -8.66 23.37
N ASN A 69 0.96 -8.35 22.31
CA ASN A 69 0.54 -7.55 21.15
C ASN A 69 1.38 -7.85 19.90
N ALA A 70 1.09 -7.21 18.77
CA ALA A 70 1.77 -7.45 17.50
C ALA A 70 3.24 -6.96 17.46
N SER A 71 3.66 -6.08 18.37
CA SER A 71 5.07 -5.62 18.43
C SER A 71 5.99 -6.58 19.20
N GLU A 72 5.42 -7.45 20.03
CA GLU A 72 6.13 -8.51 20.77
C GLU A 72 6.14 -9.85 20.04
N MET A 73 5.45 -9.96 18.90
CA MET A 73 5.50 -11.12 18.03
C MET A 73 6.88 -11.26 17.39
N THR A 74 7.50 -12.42 17.55
CA THR A 74 8.80 -12.71 16.96
C THR A 74 8.59 -13.15 15.52
N VAL A 75 9.00 -12.30 14.57
CA VAL A 75 9.08 -12.66 13.14
C VAL A 75 10.12 -13.76 12.99
N SER A 76 9.69 -14.96 12.61
CA SER A 76 10.58 -16.10 12.44
C SER A 76 11.23 -16.07 11.06
N ASP A 77 12.54 -16.36 10.99
CA ASP A 77 13.26 -16.54 9.73
C ASP A 77 13.11 -17.97 9.16
N VAL A 78 12.45 -18.86 9.91
CA VAL A 78 12.24 -20.27 9.57
C VAL A 78 11.40 -20.40 8.30
N ARG A 79 11.94 -21.06 7.28
CA ARG A 79 11.16 -21.52 6.13
C ARG A 79 10.42 -22.82 6.47
N GLY A 80 9.18 -22.93 5.98
CA GLY A 80 8.41 -24.17 6.07
C GLY A 80 9.13 -25.34 5.38
N PRO A 81 8.80 -26.59 5.74
CA PRO A 81 9.37 -27.75 5.09
C PRO A 81 8.99 -27.80 3.60
N PRO A 82 9.79 -28.45 2.74
CA PRO A 82 9.33 -28.85 1.42
C PRO A 82 8.09 -29.73 1.55
N LEU A 83 7.19 -29.63 0.57
CA LEU A 83 5.95 -30.41 0.46
C LEU A 83 5.99 -31.23 -0.85
N ASP A 84 4.86 -31.79 -1.29
CA ASP A 84 4.77 -32.45 -2.62
C ASP A 84 5.32 -31.53 -3.74
N PRO A 85 6.31 -31.98 -4.54
CA PRO A 85 6.96 -31.18 -5.59
C PRO A 85 6.00 -30.61 -6.66
N SER A 86 4.79 -31.16 -6.83
CA SER A 86 3.79 -30.61 -7.75
C SER A 86 3.35 -29.17 -7.42
N PHE A 87 3.59 -28.69 -6.19
CA PHE A 87 3.33 -27.30 -5.82
C PHE A 87 4.42 -26.31 -6.28
N GLU A 88 5.67 -26.74 -6.51
CA GLU A 88 6.77 -25.83 -6.90
C GLU A 88 6.51 -25.11 -8.23
N ASP A 89 5.90 -25.82 -9.17
CA ASP A 89 5.58 -25.29 -10.50
C ASP A 89 4.42 -24.29 -10.45
N LEU A 90 3.54 -24.38 -9.44
CA LEU A 90 2.48 -23.40 -9.19
C LEU A 90 3.05 -22.10 -8.61
N GLN A 91 4.06 -22.18 -7.74
CA GLN A 91 4.72 -21.01 -7.13
C GLN A 91 5.32 -20.05 -8.16
N LYS A 92 5.72 -20.57 -9.33
CA LYS A 92 6.23 -19.79 -10.48
C LYS A 92 5.16 -18.88 -11.13
N SER A 93 3.89 -19.02 -10.75
CA SER A 93 2.77 -18.15 -11.20
C SER A 93 2.72 -16.80 -10.47
N TRP A 94 3.35 -16.70 -9.29
CA TRP A 94 3.34 -15.49 -8.46
C TRP A 94 4.52 -14.56 -8.78
N GLY A 95 4.26 -13.26 -8.80
CA GLY A 95 5.32 -12.25 -8.89
C GLY A 95 6.18 -12.18 -7.62
N LYS A 96 7.34 -11.52 -7.72
CA LYS A 96 8.20 -11.22 -6.56
C LYS A 96 7.42 -10.40 -5.51
N PRO A 97 7.73 -10.54 -4.20
CA PRO A 97 7.07 -9.78 -3.15
C PRO A 97 7.09 -8.26 -3.38
N ILE A 98 5.94 -7.63 -3.11
CA ILE A 98 5.73 -6.20 -3.10
C ILE A 98 6.35 -5.62 -1.83
N LYS A 99 7.11 -4.53 -1.96
CA LYS A 99 7.62 -3.77 -0.81
C LYS A 99 6.50 -2.91 -0.20
N SER A 100 5.98 -3.32 0.95
CA SER A 100 5.14 -2.50 1.82
C SER A 100 5.98 -1.82 2.90
N ASN A 101 5.61 -0.60 3.30
CA ASN A 101 6.24 0.17 4.37
C ASN A 101 5.18 1.10 5.01
N PRO A 102 4.93 1.07 6.34
CA PRO A 102 5.53 0.16 7.32
C PRO A 102 5.17 -1.32 7.08
N ASN A 103 6.02 -2.22 7.56
CA ASN A 103 5.80 -3.67 7.57
C ASN A 103 6.62 -4.32 8.71
N PRO A 104 6.28 -4.04 9.99
CA PRO A 104 7.09 -4.50 11.13
C PRO A 104 7.13 -6.03 11.22
N LEU A 105 6.04 -6.69 10.84
CA LEU A 105 5.87 -8.15 10.86
C LEU A 105 6.46 -8.87 9.63
N SER A 106 7.24 -8.16 8.80
CA SER A 106 7.90 -8.68 7.59
C SER A 106 7.01 -9.49 6.64
N VAL A 107 5.71 -9.17 6.56
CA VAL A 107 4.73 -9.90 5.76
C VAL A 107 5.10 -9.82 4.28
N ALA A 108 5.33 -10.96 3.63
CA ALA A 108 5.64 -11.02 2.22
C ALA A 108 4.33 -11.01 1.42
N VAL A 109 4.03 -9.92 0.72
CA VAL A 109 2.82 -9.77 -0.10
C VAL A 109 3.14 -10.02 -1.58
N TYR A 110 2.51 -11.03 -2.17
CA TYR A 110 2.66 -11.46 -3.55
C TYR A 110 1.50 -10.96 -4.41
N LYS A 111 1.69 -10.95 -5.72
CA LYS A 111 0.65 -10.60 -6.70
C LYS A 111 0.73 -11.49 -7.93
N MET A 112 -0.43 -11.91 -8.41
CA MET A 112 -0.63 -12.67 -9.64
C MET A 112 -1.77 -12.01 -10.44
N ALA A 113 -1.70 -12.03 -11.77
CA ALA A 113 -2.82 -11.59 -12.61
C ALA A 113 -3.87 -12.71 -12.68
N GLY A 114 -5.16 -12.39 -12.59
CA GLY A 114 -6.21 -13.35 -12.93
C GLY A 114 -6.22 -13.65 -14.43
N ALA A 115 -6.35 -14.94 -14.80
CA ALA A 115 -6.65 -15.34 -16.18
C ALA A 115 -8.10 -15.00 -16.60
N ASP A 116 -8.94 -14.67 -15.63
CA ASP A 116 -10.28 -14.14 -15.83
C ASP A 116 -10.29 -12.59 -15.75
N ARG A 117 -11.37 -11.95 -16.21
CA ARG A 117 -11.45 -10.48 -16.28
C ARG A 117 -11.83 -9.79 -14.95
N TYR A 118 -11.54 -10.39 -13.80
CA TYR A 118 -11.97 -9.87 -12.49
C TYR A 118 -10.87 -9.11 -11.75
N GLY A 119 -9.61 -9.24 -12.17
CA GLY A 119 -8.51 -8.41 -11.68
C GLY A 119 -7.33 -9.23 -11.16
N SER A 120 -6.58 -8.65 -10.24
CA SER A 120 -5.40 -9.28 -9.65
C SER A 120 -5.76 -10.14 -8.44
N TRP A 121 -5.06 -11.26 -8.30
CA TRP A 121 -4.97 -11.98 -7.04
C TRP A 121 -3.80 -11.43 -6.22
N PHE A 122 -4.03 -11.27 -4.92
CA PHE A 122 -2.99 -10.97 -3.94
C PHE A 122 -2.85 -12.16 -3.01
N ALA A 123 -1.64 -12.40 -2.53
CA ALA A 123 -1.41 -13.35 -1.44
C ALA A 123 -0.48 -12.73 -0.41
N ARG A 124 -0.52 -13.23 0.82
CA ARG A 124 0.51 -13.02 1.83
C ARG A 124 1.02 -14.35 2.37
N ARG A 125 2.28 -14.34 2.79
CA ARG A 125 2.87 -15.35 3.67
C ARG A 125 3.71 -14.65 4.74
N SER A 126 3.67 -15.17 5.96
CA SER A 126 4.46 -14.71 7.10
C SER A 126 4.60 -15.83 8.12
N VAL A 127 5.67 -15.88 8.90
CA VAL A 127 5.91 -16.90 9.92
C VAL A 127 6.19 -16.21 11.26
N HIS A 128 5.49 -16.63 12.32
CA HIS A 128 5.49 -15.96 13.62
C HIS A 128 5.70 -16.92 14.78
N GLU A 129 6.39 -16.44 15.81
CA GLU A 129 6.56 -17.09 17.12
C GLU A 129 6.09 -16.15 18.24
N GLY A 130 5.65 -16.71 19.38
CA GLY A 130 5.12 -15.96 20.54
C GLY A 130 3.61 -16.10 20.72
N LEU A 131 2.92 -16.68 19.74
CA LEU A 131 1.54 -17.12 19.81
C LEU A 131 1.47 -18.55 19.25
N GLY A 132 1.04 -19.51 20.06
CA GLY A 132 1.02 -20.94 19.73
C GLY A 132 -0.14 -21.31 18.81
N PHE A 133 0.02 -22.41 18.06
CA PHE A 133 -0.94 -22.83 17.04
C PHE A 133 -2.38 -22.95 17.57
N THR A 134 -2.58 -23.48 18.78
CA THR A 134 -3.93 -23.63 19.35
C THR A 134 -4.59 -22.28 19.61
N LYS A 135 -3.82 -21.29 20.08
CA LYS A 135 -4.33 -19.93 20.34
C LYS A 135 -4.60 -19.19 19.03
N TRP A 136 -3.76 -19.34 18.01
CA TRP A 136 -4.04 -18.88 16.64
C TRP A 136 -5.36 -19.45 16.10
N LYS A 137 -5.54 -20.77 16.19
CA LYS A 137 -6.74 -21.49 15.71
C LYS A 137 -8.00 -20.98 16.39
N LYS A 138 -8.02 -20.93 17.73
CA LYS A 138 -9.16 -20.40 18.48
C LYS A 138 -9.42 -18.91 18.22
N ALA A 139 -8.39 -18.08 18.07
CA ALA A 139 -8.55 -16.67 17.73
C ALA A 139 -9.25 -16.49 16.37
N LEU A 140 -8.82 -17.23 15.34
CA LEU A 140 -9.46 -17.23 14.02
C LEU A 140 -10.90 -17.79 14.04
N GLN A 141 -11.16 -18.83 14.85
CA GLN A 141 -12.52 -19.34 15.08
C GLN A 141 -13.44 -18.33 15.77
N ARG A 142 -12.89 -17.50 16.68
CA ARG A 142 -13.64 -16.54 17.49
C ARG A 142 -13.86 -15.19 16.79
N GLU A 143 -13.05 -14.83 15.78
CA GLU A 143 -13.04 -13.51 15.14
C GLU A 143 -14.43 -13.01 14.72
N PHE A 144 -15.15 -13.77 13.88
CA PHE A 144 -16.47 -13.36 13.40
C PHE A 144 -17.54 -13.37 14.50
N ALA A 145 -17.47 -14.30 15.46
CA ALA A 145 -18.38 -14.36 16.60
C ALA A 145 -18.21 -13.15 17.53
N ALA A 146 -16.97 -12.77 17.85
CA ALA A 146 -16.64 -11.57 18.61
C ALA A 146 -17.05 -10.29 17.85
N SER A 147 -17.01 -10.30 16.52
CA SER A 147 -17.47 -9.18 15.70
C SER A 147 -19.00 -9.02 15.75
N LEU A 148 -19.74 -10.12 15.57
CA LEU A 148 -21.21 -10.17 15.62
C LEU A 148 -21.79 -9.73 16.98
N ALA A 149 -21.01 -9.85 18.07
CA ALA A 149 -21.43 -9.40 19.41
C ALA A 149 -21.52 -7.87 19.56
N VAL A 150 -20.91 -7.07 18.67
CA VAL A 150 -20.78 -5.61 18.85
C VAL A 150 -21.73 -4.82 17.94
N GLN A 151 -22.94 -4.59 18.43
CA GLN A 151 -23.96 -3.78 17.75
C GLN A 151 -23.44 -2.36 17.40
N GLY A 152 -23.76 -1.88 16.20
CA GLY A 152 -23.40 -0.53 15.76
C GLY A 152 -23.67 -0.27 14.27
N GLY A 153 -23.05 0.78 13.73
CA GLY A 153 -23.08 1.10 12.30
C GLY A 153 -22.14 0.21 11.46
N PRO A 154 -22.07 0.42 10.12
CA PRO A 154 -21.30 -0.44 9.23
C PRO A 154 -19.83 -0.60 9.65
N GLY A 155 -19.34 -1.84 9.75
CA GLY A 155 -18.00 -2.14 10.25
C GLY A 155 -17.81 -1.97 11.77
N SER A 156 -18.89 -1.86 12.55
CA SER A 156 -18.81 -2.07 14.00
C SER A 156 -18.29 -3.47 14.31
N GLY A 157 -17.65 -3.65 15.47
CA GLY A 157 -17.08 -4.94 15.87
C GLY A 157 -15.92 -5.46 15.01
N SER A 158 -15.47 -4.77 13.95
CA SER A 158 -14.40 -5.29 13.09
C SER A 158 -13.06 -5.32 13.82
N ILE A 159 -12.49 -6.52 14.01
CA ILE A 159 -11.15 -6.73 14.55
C ILE A 159 -10.09 -6.29 13.53
N ARG A 160 -10.25 -6.77 12.30
CA ARG A 160 -9.56 -6.35 11.08
C ARG A 160 -10.55 -6.31 9.92
N GLY A 161 -10.24 -5.65 8.81
CA GLY A 161 -11.01 -5.77 7.56
C GLY A 161 -12.49 -5.35 7.57
N ILE A 162 -13.37 -6.21 8.08
CA ILE A 162 -14.85 -6.17 7.94
C ILE A 162 -15.51 -6.54 9.29
N GLY A 163 -16.67 -5.97 9.60
CA GLY A 163 -17.48 -6.32 10.78
C GLY A 163 -18.61 -7.28 10.45
N GLY A 164 -19.04 -8.11 11.42
CA GLY A 164 -20.19 -8.99 11.28
C GLY A 164 -21.51 -8.29 11.61
N ASP A 165 -22.49 -8.31 10.70
CA ASP A 165 -23.84 -7.78 10.96
C ASP A 165 -24.78 -8.88 11.48
N ARG A 166 -24.77 -10.05 10.84
CA ARG A 166 -25.71 -11.15 11.09
C ARG A 166 -25.19 -12.47 10.51
N ARG A 167 -25.38 -13.58 11.22
CA ARG A 167 -25.29 -14.94 10.66
C ARG A 167 -26.65 -15.36 10.10
N LEU A 168 -26.64 -15.96 8.92
CA LEU A 168 -27.83 -16.39 8.17
C LEU A 168 -28.01 -17.91 8.22
N GLU A 169 -26.89 -18.63 8.08
CA GLU A 169 -26.83 -20.09 8.03
C GLU A 169 -25.63 -20.59 8.85
N GLU A 170 -25.78 -21.76 9.48
CA GLU A 170 -24.69 -22.54 10.11
C GLU A 170 -24.99 -24.04 9.90
N LYS A 171 -24.04 -24.76 9.32
CA LYS A 171 -24.13 -26.21 9.03
C LYS A 171 -22.79 -26.87 9.34
N VAL A 172 -22.79 -27.86 10.24
CA VAL A 172 -21.61 -28.64 10.61
C VAL A 172 -21.59 -29.95 9.82
N VAL A 173 -20.41 -30.38 9.38
CA VAL A 173 -20.18 -31.67 8.72
C VAL A 173 -19.15 -32.44 9.55
N ASP A 174 -19.60 -33.50 10.20
CA ASP A 174 -18.80 -34.26 11.18
C ASP A 174 -17.47 -34.76 10.59
N GLY A 175 -16.38 -34.51 11.31
CA GLY A 175 -15.03 -34.89 10.90
C GLY A 175 -14.47 -34.12 9.69
N LEU A 176 -15.20 -33.16 9.13
CA LEU A 176 -14.75 -32.31 8.01
C LEU A 176 -14.66 -30.83 8.38
N GLY A 177 -15.64 -30.26 9.07
CA GLY A 177 -15.65 -28.84 9.45
C GLY A 177 -17.04 -28.21 9.47
N LYS A 178 -17.13 -26.90 9.20
CA LYS A 178 -18.42 -26.18 9.12
C LYS A 178 -18.53 -25.21 7.93
N LEU A 179 -19.77 -25.01 7.50
CA LEU A 179 -20.23 -23.94 6.62
C LEU A 179 -21.00 -22.91 7.46
N GLU A 180 -20.73 -21.63 7.25
CA GLU A 180 -21.57 -20.52 7.73
C GLU A 180 -21.85 -19.56 6.58
N VAL A 181 -23.04 -18.94 6.54
CA VAL A 181 -23.27 -17.78 5.65
C VAL A 181 -23.43 -16.54 6.51
N LEU A 182 -22.54 -15.56 6.32
CA LEU A 182 -22.47 -14.32 7.08
C LEU A 182 -22.85 -13.12 6.22
N GLN A 183 -23.69 -12.25 6.77
CA GLN A 183 -23.85 -10.87 6.34
C GLN A 183 -22.86 -10.00 7.12
N LEU A 184 -21.97 -9.34 6.39
CA LEU A 184 -20.90 -8.50 6.92
C LEU A 184 -21.02 -7.07 6.36
N SER A 185 -20.43 -6.09 7.06
CA SER A 185 -20.34 -4.71 6.58
C SER A 185 -19.00 -4.03 6.91
N ALA A 186 -18.65 -3.01 6.14
CA ALA A 186 -17.44 -2.22 6.37
C ALA A 186 -17.63 -0.75 5.98
N LYS A 187 -17.08 0.15 6.79
CA LYS A 187 -17.06 1.59 6.55
C LYS A 187 -15.80 2.00 5.79
N PHE A 188 -15.97 2.38 4.54
CA PHE A 188 -14.90 2.82 3.65
C PHE A 188 -14.61 4.32 3.86
N PRO A 189 -13.41 4.81 3.49
CA PRO A 189 -13.10 6.24 3.54
C PRO A 189 -14.08 7.09 2.71
N ALA A 190 -14.39 8.28 3.24
CA ALA A 190 -15.17 9.28 2.53
C ALA A 190 -14.43 9.74 1.25
N PRO A 191 -15.13 10.08 0.16
CA PRO A 191 -16.58 10.23 0.03
C PRO A 191 -17.30 8.94 -0.42
N THR A 192 -16.71 7.75 -0.24
CA THR A 192 -17.33 6.51 -0.73
C THR A 192 -18.33 5.92 0.26
N ALA A 193 -19.39 5.27 -0.24
CA ALA A 193 -20.41 4.65 0.59
C ALA A 193 -19.86 3.42 1.37
N PRO A 194 -20.45 3.06 2.53
CA PRO A 194 -20.11 1.82 3.20
C PRO A 194 -20.50 0.61 2.34
N ARG A 195 -19.82 -0.53 2.55
CA ARG A 195 -20.08 -1.77 1.82
C ARG A 195 -20.77 -2.78 2.71
N GLU A 196 -21.53 -3.66 2.05
CA GLU A 196 -21.93 -4.94 2.60
C GLU A 196 -21.34 -6.09 1.77
N PHE A 197 -21.08 -7.20 2.44
CA PHE A 197 -20.61 -8.44 1.84
C PHE A 197 -21.47 -9.58 2.39
N ILE A 198 -22.01 -10.41 1.51
CA ILE A 198 -22.63 -11.68 1.90
C ILE A 198 -21.66 -12.76 1.46
N THR A 199 -21.26 -13.63 2.40
CA THR A 199 -20.22 -14.61 2.14
C THR A 199 -20.50 -15.93 2.84
N MET A 200 -20.27 -17.02 2.11
CA MET A 200 -20.22 -18.37 2.65
C MET A 200 -18.78 -18.64 3.10
N LEU A 201 -18.60 -18.91 4.39
CA LEU A 201 -17.34 -19.31 4.99
C LEU A 201 -17.36 -20.83 5.17
N LEU A 202 -16.37 -21.52 4.60
CA LEU A 202 -16.10 -22.92 4.91
C LEU A 202 -14.84 -22.98 5.77
N THR A 203 -14.89 -23.67 6.91
CA THR A 203 -13.75 -23.77 7.83
C THR A 203 -13.48 -25.20 8.27
N SER A 204 -12.20 -25.55 8.43
CA SER A 204 -11.77 -26.92 8.71
C SER A 204 -10.34 -26.99 9.26
N ASP A 205 -10.06 -27.97 10.10
CA ASP A 205 -8.74 -28.41 10.57
C ASP A 205 -8.35 -29.81 10.02
N ASN A 206 -9.11 -30.31 9.05
CA ASN A 206 -8.93 -31.60 8.37
C ASN A 206 -9.10 -31.45 6.85
N ALA A 207 -8.47 -30.40 6.29
CA ALA A 207 -8.64 -29.95 4.91
C ALA A 207 -7.47 -30.29 3.97
N LEU A 208 -6.28 -30.50 4.53
CA LEU A 208 -5.07 -30.84 3.78
C LEU A 208 -4.93 -32.35 3.58
N SER A 209 -4.22 -32.75 2.53
CA SER A 209 -3.96 -34.15 2.18
C SER A 209 -2.52 -34.58 2.52
N GLU A 210 -2.19 -35.85 2.25
CA GLU A 210 -0.82 -36.38 2.31
C GLU A 210 0.20 -35.51 1.55
N LYS A 211 -0.22 -34.74 0.55
CA LYS A 211 0.65 -33.82 -0.21
C LYS A 211 1.22 -32.67 0.63
N SER A 212 0.52 -32.29 1.69
CA SER A 212 0.97 -31.27 2.64
C SER A 212 1.81 -31.85 3.80
N LYS A 213 2.23 -33.12 3.73
CA LYS A 213 3.25 -33.64 4.65
C LYS A 213 4.64 -33.07 4.33
N PRO A 214 5.48 -32.83 5.35
CA PRO A 214 6.90 -32.50 5.19
C PRO A 214 7.64 -33.57 4.37
N HIS A 215 8.12 -33.20 3.18
CA HIS A 215 8.86 -34.10 2.29
C HIS A 215 10.36 -34.11 2.66
N VAL A 216 10.65 -34.54 3.90
CA VAL A 216 11.98 -34.46 4.53
C VAL A 216 12.40 -35.84 5.04
N GLU A 217 13.39 -36.46 4.43
CA GLU A 217 13.89 -37.78 4.82
C GLU A 217 14.40 -37.81 6.26
N GLY A 218 14.04 -38.85 7.02
CA GLY A 218 14.53 -39.08 8.39
C GLY A 218 14.00 -38.13 9.46
N HIS A 219 13.16 -37.14 9.12
CA HIS A 219 12.58 -36.23 10.11
C HIS A 219 11.20 -36.72 10.57
N ALA A 220 10.97 -36.75 11.89
CA ALA A 220 9.73 -37.29 12.48
C ALA A 220 8.45 -36.55 12.02
N SER A 221 8.56 -35.32 11.53
CA SER A 221 7.41 -34.59 10.98
C SER A 221 6.92 -35.10 9.62
N ALA A 222 7.69 -35.93 8.91
CA ALA A 222 7.28 -36.49 7.62
C ALA A 222 6.15 -37.54 7.72
N GLU A 223 5.89 -38.06 8.91
CA GLU A 223 4.85 -39.08 9.12
C GLU A 223 3.42 -38.50 9.14
N TYR A 224 3.27 -37.22 9.53
CA TYR A 224 1.97 -36.59 9.79
C TYR A 224 1.76 -35.28 9.00
N ILE A 225 0.49 -34.97 8.72
CA ILE A 225 0.10 -33.67 8.17
C ILE A 225 0.25 -32.63 9.30
N PRO A 226 0.95 -31.50 9.12
CA PRO A 226 1.10 -30.51 10.18
C PRO A 226 -0.25 -29.94 10.61
N ARG A 227 -0.36 -29.52 11.89
CA ARG A 227 -1.58 -28.91 12.41
C ARG A 227 -1.90 -27.66 11.61
N HIS A 228 -3.14 -27.56 11.14
CA HIS A 228 -3.59 -26.51 10.24
C HIS A 228 -5.03 -26.11 10.55
N TYR A 229 -5.43 -24.92 10.13
CA TYR A 229 -6.81 -24.48 10.11
C TYR A 229 -7.02 -23.56 8.91
N ILE A 230 -7.98 -23.89 8.05
CA ILE A 230 -8.31 -23.16 6.83
C ILE A 230 -9.66 -22.46 6.96
N ILE A 231 -9.76 -21.29 6.34
CA ILE A 231 -10.98 -20.50 6.14
C ILE A 231 -11.07 -20.20 4.65
N VAL A 232 -12.16 -20.62 4.01
CA VAL A 232 -12.45 -20.32 2.60
C VAL A 232 -13.66 -19.39 2.58
N SER A 233 -13.49 -18.13 2.16
CA SER A 233 -14.58 -17.16 2.02
C SER A 233 -14.96 -17.01 0.56
N ILE A 234 -16.23 -17.32 0.26
CA ILE A 234 -16.80 -17.30 -1.08
C ILE A 234 -17.92 -16.26 -1.09
N PRO A 235 -18.05 -15.38 -2.10
CA PRO A 235 -19.20 -14.49 -2.21
C PRO A 235 -20.49 -15.30 -2.36
N CYS A 236 -21.55 -14.95 -1.65
CA CYS A 236 -22.80 -15.71 -1.64
C CYS A 236 -23.99 -14.80 -1.91
N GLU A 237 -24.94 -15.25 -2.73
CA GLU A 237 -26.28 -14.66 -2.82
C GLU A 237 -27.21 -15.51 -1.94
N HIS A 238 -28.06 -14.86 -1.14
CA HIS A 238 -28.87 -15.52 -0.11
C HIS A 238 -30.23 -14.81 0.03
N PRO A 239 -31.36 -15.54 0.05
CA PRO A 239 -32.70 -14.94 0.01
C PRO A 239 -32.99 -14.01 1.20
N GLU A 240 -32.48 -14.32 2.40
CA GLU A 240 -32.66 -13.47 3.59
C GLU A 240 -31.73 -12.25 3.66
N ALA A 241 -30.86 -12.06 2.67
CA ALA A 241 -29.94 -10.93 2.61
C ALA A 241 -30.02 -10.17 1.27
N PRO A 242 -31.20 -9.64 0.90
CA PRO A 242 -31.34 -8.78 -0.28
C PRO A 242 -30.47 -7.52 -0.16
N VAL A 243 -30.24 -6.83 -1.29
CA VAL A 243 -29.42 -5.60 -1.34
C VAL A 243 -30.04 -4.52 -0.47
N ARG A 244 -29.27 -3.98 0.49
CA ARG A 244 -29.75 -2.95 1.41
C ARG A 244 -29.53 -1.54 0.86
N SER A 245 -30.52 -0.67 1.03
CA SER A 245 -30.41 0.75 0.65
C SER A 245 -29.30 1.45 1.45
N GLY A 246 -28.55 2.34 0.79
CA GLY A 246 -27.43 3.09 1.38
C GLY A 246 -26.11 2.31 1.48
N LEU A 247 -26.10 1.01 1.18
CA LEU A 247 -24.89 0.17 1.15
C LEU A 247 -24.58 -0.25 -0.30
N VAL A 248 -23.29 -0.31 -0.63
CA VAL A 248 -22.83 -0.91 -1.90
C VAL A 248 -22.49 -2.36 -1.63
N ARG A 249 -23.09 -3.31 -2.35
CA ARG A 249 -22.66 -4.71 -2.25
C ARG A 249 -21.31 -4.89 -2.92
N GLY A 250 -20.33 -5.33 -2.15
CA GLY A 250 -19.04 -5.78 -2.64
C GLY A 250 -18.98 -7.31 -2.64
N GLN A 251 -17.92 -7.85 -3.25
CA GLN A 251 -17.60 -9.27 -3.25
C GLN A 251 -16.11 -9.43 -2.93
N TYR A 252 -15.76 -10.43 -2.12
CA TYR A 252 -14.37 -10.85 -1.96
C TYR A 252 -14.27 -12.37 -1.98
N GLU A 253 -13.30 -12.86 -2.75
CA GLU A 253 -12.93 -14.26 -2.89
C GLU A 253 -11.67 -14.44 -2.02
N SER A 254 -11.66 -15.38 -1.07
CA SER A 254 -10.54 -15.54 -0.13
C SER A 254 -10.29 -16.98 0.30
N ILE A 255 -9.01 -17.32 0.52
CA ILE A 255 -8.60 -18.44 1.35
C ILE A 255 -7.57 -17.92 2.36
N GLU A 256 -7.73 -18.28 3.62
CA GLU A 256 -6.75 -18.03 4.68
C GLU A 256 -6.44 -19.33 5.42
N MET A 257 -5.18 -19.57 5.74
CA MET A 257 -4.74 -20.77 6.43
C MET A 257 -3.62 -20.45 7.40
N ILE A 258 -3.74 -20.94 8.64
CA ILE A 258 -2.60 -21.13 9.54
C ILE A 258 -2.10 -22.57 9.43
N ARG A 259 -0.79 -22.76 9.54
CA ARG A 259 -0.13 -24.06 9.58
C ARG A 259 1.07 -24.01 10.51
N GLU A 260 1.19 -25.01 11.37
CA GLU A 260 2.36 -25.25 12.20
C GLU A 260 3.60 -25.60 11.34
N ILE A 261 4.76 -25.02 11.66
CA ILE A 261 6.06 -25.50 11.18
C ILE A 261 6.64 -26.44 12.26
N PRO A 262 6.62 -27.77 12.05
CA PRO A 262 6.88 -28.75 13.12
C PRO A 262 8.38 -28.93 13.40
N LEU A 263 9.00 -27.96 14.09
CA LEU A 263 10.41 -28.02 14.51
C LEU A 263 10.61 -28.91 15.74
N ALA A 264 9.67 -28.93 16.68
CA ALA A 264 9.50 -30.04 17.61
C ALA A 264 8.58 -31.11 17.01
N PRO A 265 8.88 -32.40 17.22
CA PRO A 265 7.98 -33.49 16.85
C PRO A 265 6.73 -33.43 17.73
N ALA A 266 5.56 -33.31 17.10
CA ALA A 266 4.28 -33.25 17.78
C ALA A 266 3.93 -34.64 18.34
N LYS A 267 4.32 -34.91 19.60
CA LYS A 267 3.95 -36.13 20.35
C LYS A 267 2.43 -36.27 20.60
N SER A 268 1.67 -35.24 20.25
CA SER A 268 0.21 -35.17 20.29
C SER A 268 -0.28 -34.45 19.03
N THR A 269 -1.21 -35.05 18.30
CA THR A 269 -1.99 -34.38 17.24
C THR A 269 -3.14 -33.53 17.78
N LYS A 270 -3.42 -33.61 19.10
CA LYS A 270 -4.45 -32.81 19.76
C LYS A 270 -3.94 -31.40 20.06
N ASP A 271 -4.83 -30.42 19.91
CA ASP A 271 -4.64 -29.03 20.35
C ASP A 271 -4.27 -28.97 21.85
N GLY A 272 -3.46 -27.97 22.20
CA GLY A 272 -2.98 -27.72 23.56
C GLY A 272 -3.88 -26.78 24.38
N THR A 273 -3.29 -26.10 25.35
CA THR A 273 -3.93 -25.07 26.18
C THR A 273 -3.62 -23.66 25.65
N THR A 274 -4.58 -22.73 25.71
CA THR A 274 -4.36 -21.33 25.30
C THR A 274 -3.61 -20.46 26.32
N GLY A 275 -3.50 -20.91 27.59
CA GLY A 275 -2.76 -20.19 28.61
C GLY A 275 -1.28 -19.96 28.25
N ARG A 276 -0.65 -18.99 28.92
CA ARG A 276 0.78 -18.70 28.77
C ARG A 276 1.64 -19.66 29.59
N LYS A 277 2.88 -19.91 29.15
CA LYS A 277 3.94 -20.58 29.93
C LYS A 277 5.25 -19.83 29.69
N GLU A 278 5.92 -19.40 30.76
CA GLU A 278 7.22 -18.72 30.66
C GLU A 278 8.32 -19.69 30.20
N GLU A 279 8.31 -20.92 30.72
CA GLU A 279 9.12 -22.03 30.23
C GLU A 279 8.22 -23.15 29.72
N ALA A 280 8.38 -23.54 28.46
CA ALA A 280 7.77 -24.74 27.89
C ALA A 280 8.73 -25.93 27.95
N SER A 281 8.21 -27.16 27.90
CA SER A 281 9.07 -28.32 27.67
C SER A 281 9.70 -28.22 26.26
N PRO A 282 10.95 -28.66 26.04
CA PRO A 282 11.60 -28.58 24.72
C PRO A 282 10.81 -29.22 23.56
N ASP A 283 9.95 -30.20 23.87
CA ASP A 283 9.08 -30.89 22.91
C ASP A 283 7.64 -30.34 22.85
N ASP A 284 7.37 -29.18 23.46
CA ASP A 284 6.01 -28.58 23.45
C ASP A 284 5.69 -27.99 22.06
N PRO A 285 4.70 -28.52 21.33
CA PRO A 285 4.38 -28.06 19.98
C PRO A 285 3.70 -26.68 19.97
N GLU A 286 3.23 -26.13 21.10
CA GLU A 286 2.72 -24.75 21.14
C GLU A 286 3.83 -23.68 21.04
N THR A 287 5.11 -24.08 21.06
CA THR A 287 6.24 -23.20 20.74
C THR A 287 6.69 -23.27 19.26
N ASN A 288 6.10 -24.15 18.45
CA ASN A 288 6.44 -24.23 17.02
C ASN A 288 6.03 -22.94 16.28
N PRO A 289 6.83 -22.45 15.30
CA PRO A 289 6.46 -21.28 14.52
C PRO A 289 5.17 -21.54 13.72
N VAL A 290 4.30 -20.54 13.64
CA VAL A 290 3.06 -20.63 12.84
C VAL A 290 3.23 -19.87 11.54
N GLU A 291 3.16 -20.61 10.43
CA GLU A 291 3.04 -20.06 9.09
C GLU A 291 1.59 -19.59 8.88
N TRP A 292 1.42 -18.33 8.47
CA TRP A 292 0.12 -17.74 8.13
C TRP A 292 0.12 -17.34 6.66
N ILE A 293 -0.78 -17.96 5.89
CA ILE A 293 -0.98 -17.75 4.45
C ILE A 293 -2.37 -17.18 4.23
N MET A 294 -2.51 -16.23 3.31
CA MET A 294 -3.82 -15.82 2.80
C MET A 294 -3.72 -15.47 1.31
N ILE A 295 -4.77 -15.75 0.55
CA ILE A 295 -4.95 -15.45 -0.86
C ILE A 295 -6.30 -14.73 -0.99
N THR A 296 -6.34 -13.56 -1.63
CA THR A 296 -7.58 -12.81 -1.79
C THR A 296 -7.67 -12.03 -3.11
N ARG A 297 -8.91 -11.83 -3.56
CA ARG A 297 -9.32 -10.91 -4.61
C ARG A 297 -10.61 -10.22 -4.17
N SER A 298 -10.66 -8.90 -4.27
CA SER A 298 -11.78 -8.08 -3.79
C SER A 298 -12.27 -7.12 -4.87
N ASP A 299 -13.59 -7.06 -5.07
CA ASP A 299 -14.27 -6.00 -5.82
C ASP A 299 -15.24 -5.27 -4.86
N PRO A 300 -14.91 -4.07 -4.37
CA PRO A 300 -15.74 -3.30 -3.45
C PRO A 300 -16.94 -2.63 -4.16
N GLY A 301 -17.13 -2.86 -5.45
CA GLY A 301 -18.24 -2.30 -6.23
C GLY A 301 -18.26 -0.77 -6.27
N GLY A 302 -19.38 -0.21 -6.75
CA GLY A 302 -19.62 1.24 -6.75
C GLY A 302 -18.69 2.04 -7.66
N GLY A 303 -18.10 1.41 -8.68
CA GLY A 303 -17.29 2.08 -9.71
C GLY A 303 -15.87 2.49 -9.29
N ILE A 304 -15.31 1.96 -8.19
CA ILE A 304 -13.92 2.22 -7.81
C ILE A 304 -12.97 1.67 -8.91
N PRO A 305 -12.07 2.48 -9.50
CA PRO A 305 -11.15 1.99 -10.52
C PRO A 305 -10.16 0.95 -9.97
N ARG A 306 -10.01 -0.20 -10.66
CA ARG A 306 -9.16 -1.31 -10.19
C ARG A 306 -7.70 -0.97 -9.95
N PHE A 307 -7.12 0.03 -10.60
CA PHE A 307 -5.74 0.47 -10.29
C PHE A 307 -5.63 1.13 -8.90
N LEU A 308 -6.73 1.67 -8.36
CA LEU A 308 -6.80 2.19 -7.00
C LEU A 308 -6.89 1.04 -5.99
N ILE A 309 -7.66 0.00 -6.33
CA ILE A 309 -7.80 -1.25 -5.58
C ILE A 309 -6.44 -1.93 -5.45
N ASP A 310 -5.84 -2.28 -6.59
CA ASP A 310 -4.55 -2.97 -6.71
C ASP A 310 -3.37 -2.25 -6.03
N ARG A 311 -3.48 -0.93 -5.83
CA ARG A 311 -2.49 -0.10 -5.14
C ARG A 311 -2.73 -0.06 -3.62
N GLY A 312 -3.96 -0.30 -3.19
CA GLY A 312 -4.36 -0.31 -1.78
C GLY A 312 -4.15 -1.65 -1.08
N THR A 313 -4.41 -2.76 -1.78
CA THR A 313 -4.38 -4.13 -1.22
C THR A 313 -3.10 -4.44 -0.41
N PRO A 314 -1.87 -4.15 -0.91
CA PRO A 314 -0.65 -4.54 -0.19
C PRO A 314 -0.41 -3.79 1.13
N GLY A 315 -1.01 -2.61 1.32
CA GLY A 315 -0.93 -1.88 2.59
C GLY A 315 -1.98 -2.36 3.59
N SER A 316 -3.22 -2.58 3.13
CA SER A 316 -4.32 -3.08 3.96
C SER A 316 -4.02 -4.48 4.51
N ILE A 317 -3.51 -5.39 3.67
CA ILE A 317 -3.10 -6.75 4.07
C ILE A 317 -2.05 -6.75 5.20
N VAL A 318 -1.10 -5.81 5.17
CA VAL A 318 -0.09 -5.68 6.24
C VAL A 318 -0.71 -5.10 7.51
N ALA A 319 -1.51 -4.03 7.39
CA ALA A 319 -2.15 -3.39 8.55
C ALA A 319 -3.13 -4.33 9.28
N ASP A 320 -3.92 -5.11 8.55
CA ASP A 320 -4.84 -6.10 9.12
C ASP A 320 -4.12 -7.30 9.77
N THR A 321 -2.85 -7.57 9.39
CA THR A 321 -2.01 -8.56 10.08
C THR A 321 -1.68 -8.10 11.51
N SER A 322 -1.29 -6.83 11.68
CA SER A 322 -1.02 -6.27 13.02
C SER A 322 -2.27 -6.25 13.89
N LYS A 323 -3.40 -5.70 13.40
CA LYS A 323 -4.65 -5.61 14.18
C LYS A 323 -5.12 -6.95 14.74
N PHE A 324 -5.01 -8.02 13.94
CA PHE A 324 -5.37 -9.36 14.39
C PHE A 324 -4.48 -9.84 15.54
N LEU A 325 -3.16 -9.62 15.43
CA LEU A 325 -2.20 -10.02 16.45
C LEU A 325 -2.32 -9.17 17.73
N ASP A 326 -2.56 -7.87 17.60
CA ASP A 326 -2.85 -6.99 18.74
C ASP A 326 -4.09 -7.49 19.52
N TRP A 327 -5.13 -7.94 18.82
CA TRP A 327 -6.34 -8.50 19.44
C TRP A 327 -6.14 -9.92 20.00
N ALA A 328 -5.49 -10.82 19.25
CA ALA A 328 -5.34 -12.24 19.63
C ALA A 328 -4.32 -12.47 20.74
N CYS A 329 -3.26 -11.65 20.82
CA CYS A 329 -2.25 -11.74 21.87
C CYS A 329 -2.72 -11.15 23.21
N ALA A 330 -3.61 -10.15 23.16
CA ALA A 330 -4.20 -9.49 24.33
C ALA A 330 -5.28 -10.31 25.05
N MET A 331 -5.77 -11.40 24.45
CA MET A 331 -6.57 -12.40 25.16
C MET A 331 -5.66 -13.34 25.94
N ASP A 332 -5.94 -13.61 27.21
CA ASP A 332 -5.14 -14.53 28.01
C ASP A 332 -5.51 -15.99 27.73
N GLU A 333 -6.80 -16.31 27.85
CA GLU A 333 -7.39 -17.55 27.36
C GLU A 333 -8.40 -17.27 26.23
N ILE A 334 -8.65 -18.27 25.39
CA ILE A 334 -9.67 -18.19 24.34
C ILE A 334 -10.51 -19.46 24.42
N ASP A 335 -11.82 -19.31 24.61
CA ASP A 335 -12.78 -20.42 24.55
C ASP A 335 -13.24 -20.66 23.11
N LYS A 336 -13.63 -21.90 22.80
CA LYS A 336 -14.25 -22.20 21.50
C LYS A 336 -15.63 -21.53 21.41
N PRO A 337 -16.08 -21.11 20.22
CA PRO A 337 -17.43 -20.55 20.03
C PRO A 337 -18.56 -21.47 20.51
N GLU A 338 -18.38 -22.79 20.36
CA GLU A 338 -19.32 -23.83 20.84
C GLU A 338 -19.39 -23.87 22.39
N GLU A 339 -18.24 -23.75 23.06
CA GLU A 339 -18.13 -23.80 24.52
C GLU A 339 -18.89 -22.62 25.15
N ASP A 340 -18.88 -21.44 24.53
CA ASP A 340 -19.69 -20.28 24.95
C ASP A 340 -21.19 -20.47 24.71
N ALA A 341 -21.60 -21.12 23.63
CA ALA A 341 -23.02 -21.43 23.38
C ALA A 341 -23.55 -22.43 24.43
N GLN A 342 -22.78 -23.46 24.78
CA GLN A 342 -23.09 -24.35 25.90
C GLN A 342 -23.14 -23.60 27.24
N ARG A 343 -22.19 -22.69 27.50
CA ARG A 343 -22.18 -21.89 28.74
C ARG A 343 -23.41 -20.99 28.85
N ALA A 344 -23.75 -20.24 27.80
CA ALA A 344 -24.94 -19.39 27.78
C ALA A 344 -26.22 -20.18 28.10
N ALA A 345 -26.42 -21.32 27.41
CA ALA A 345 -27.55 -22.22 27.67
C ALA A 345 -27.56 -22.80 29.11
N SER A 346 -26.38 -22.99 29.72
CA SER A 346 -26.27 -23.44 31.11
C SER A 346 -26.50 -22.33 32.15
N VAL A 347 -26.25 -21.07 31.79
CA VAL A 347 -26.53 -19.91 32.65
C VAL A 347 -28.03 -19.62 32.68
N ASP A 348 -28.71 -19.65 31.54
CA ASP A 348 -30.18 -19.51 31.48
C ASP A 348 -30.90 -20.59 32.32
N ALA A 349 -30.32 -21.80 32.43
CA ALA A 349 -30.85 -22.88 33.25
C ALA A 349 -30.67 -22.67 34.77
N ASN A 350 -29.83 -21.73 35.20
CA ASN A 350 -29.47 -21.50 36.62
C ASN A 350 -29.70 -20.06 37.10
N ALA A 351 -30.23 -19.18 36.24
CA ALA A 351 -30.44 -17.76 36.50
C ALA A 351 -31.65 -17.47 37.43
N ASN A 352 -31.61 -17.99 38.67
CA ASN A 352 -32.61 -17.68 39.70
C ASN A 352 -32.00 -17.41 41.10
N ALA A 353 -30.83 -16.76 41.12
CA ALA A 353 -30.28 -16.06 42.29
C ALA A 353 -29.33 -14.93 41.86
N ASN A 354 -29.30 -13.85 42.65
CA ASN A 354 -28.24 -12.83 42.70
C ASN A 354 -27.90 -12.01 41.42
N ALA A 355 -28.93 -11.53 40.72
CA ALA A 355 -28.75 -10.47 39.71
C ALA A 355 -28.48 -9.10 40.36
N ASN A 356 -27.21 -8.76 40.64
CA ASN A 356 -26.79 -7.34 40.77
C ASN A 356 -25.28 -7.07 40.57
N GLU A 357 -24.38 -7.99 40.96
CA GLU A 357 -22.94 -7.70 41.00
C GLU A 357 -22.25 -7.82 39.62
N GLN A 358 -22.55 -8.87 38.85
CA GLN A 358 -21.92 -9.13 37.54
C GLN A 358 -22.21 -8.07 36.46
N ALA A 359 -23.28 -7.27 36.63
CA ALA A 359 -23.61 -6.20 35.70
C ALA A 359 -22.60 -5.03 35.74
N LEU A 360 -21.87 -4.87 36.86
CA LEU A 360 -20.98 -3.73 37.07
C LEU A 360 -19.58 -3.96 36.49
N GLU A 361 -19.05 -5.19 36.61
CA GLU A 361 -17.75 -5.56 36.01
C GLU A 361 -17.82 -5.62 34.48
N ALA A 362 -18.90 -6.17 33.92
CA ALA A 362 -19.11 -6.22 32.47
C ALA A 362 -19.20 -4.82 31.83
N ALA A 363 -19.77 -3.84 32.55
CA ALA A 363 -19.76 -2.44 32.14
C ALA A 363 -18.35 -1.83 32.19
N GLY A 364 -17.58 -2.10 33.24
CA GLY A 364 -16.20 -1.63 33.40
C GLY A 364 -15.25 -2.13 32.31
N GLU A 365 -15.30 -3.43 31.97
CA GLU A 365 -14.53 -3.97 30.84
C GLU A 365 -14.94 -3.32 29.49
N ALA A 366 -16.24 -3.10 29.28
CA ALA A 366 -16.75 -2.52 28.04
C ALA A 366 -16.30 -1.05 27.86
N GLU A 367 -16.33 -0.25 28.93
CA GLU A 367 -15.88 1.14 28.90
C GLU A 367 -14.36 1.24 28.69
N LEU A 368 -13.57 0.37 29.34
CA LEU A 368 -12.12 0.30 29.12
C LEU A 368 -11.79 -0.08 27.66
N ARG A 369 -12.46 -1.10 27.09
CA ARG A 369 -12.30 -1.52 25.69
C ARG A 369 -12.74 -0.43 24.69
N ALA A 370 -13.78 0.34 25.00
CA ALA A 370 -14.23 1.45 24.16
C ALA A 370 -13.18 2.56 24.04
N SER A 371 -12.45 2.85 25.14
CA SER A 371 -11.45 3.93 25.19
C SER A 371 -10.28 3.73 24.22
N PHE A 372 -9.74 2.50 24.11
CA PHE A 372 -8.63 2.17 23.21
C PHE A 372 -9.05 2.04 21.74
N SER A 373 -10.28 1.58 21.47
CA SER A 373 -10.71 1.24 20.11
C SER A 373 -11.08 2.47 19.25
N ALA A 374 -11.51 3.56 19.87
CA ALA A 374 -12.33 4.58 19.22
C ALA A 374 -11.76 5.18 17.92
N ALA A 375 -10.45 5.43 17.87
CA ALA A 375 -9.76 6.17 16.81
C ALA A 375 -9.37 5.34 15.56
N SER A 376 -9.27 4.01 15.67
CA SER A 376 -8.71 3.15 14.60
C SER A 376 -9.78 2.51 13.69
N ARG A 377 -11.07 2.82 13.88
CA ARG A 377 -12.23 2.18 13.23
C ARG A 377 -12.47 2.58 11.76
N ASN A 378 -11.40 2.74 10.99
CA ASN A 378 -11.44 2.83 9.53
C ASN A 378 -11.18 1.43 8.95
N ALA A 379 -12.23 0.81 8.42
CA ALA A 379 -12.21 -0.55 7.86
C ALA A 379 -11.41 -0.59 6.54
N GLN A 380 -10.11 -0.87 6.64
CA GLN A 380 -9.18 -0.94 5.51
C GLN A 380 -9.22 -2.33 4.86
N LEU A 381 -10.33 -2.67 4.21
CA LEU A 381 -10.41 -3.92 3.45
C LEU A 381 -9.25 -4.05 2.46
N ALA A 382 -8.68 -5.26 2.37
CA ALA A 382 -7.76 -5.70 1.33
C ALA A 382 -8.31 -5.38 -0.08
N GLY A 383 -7.95 -4.20 -0.60
CA GLY A 383 -8.45 -3.70 -1.88
C GLY A 383 -8.98 -2.27 -1.90
N VAL A 384 -8.88 -1.46 -0.84
CA VAL A 384 -9.01 0.02 -0.97
C VAL A 384 -7.89 0.72 -0.22
N GLY A 385 -7.16 1.58 -0.94
CA GLY A 385 -6.01 2.30 -0.41
C GLY A 385 -6.41 3.55 0.38
N THR A 386 -5.54 3.95 1.31
CA THR A 386 -5.68 5.18 2.08
C THR A 386 -5.69 6.43 1.19
N SER A 387 -6.46 7.43 1.61
CA SER A 387 -6.35 8.78 1.07
C SER A 387 -5.19 9.51 1.76
N ILE A 388 -4.54 10.43 1.04
CA ILE A 388 -3.46 11.27 1.60
C ILE A 388 -4.01 12.27 2.64
N ALA A 389 -5.33 12.47 2.69
CA ALA A 389 -6.00 13.32 3.67
C ALA A 389 -5.97 12.73 5.11
N ASP A 390 -5.90 11.41 5.26
CA ASP A 390 -6.09 10.73 6.56
C ASP A 390 -4.79 10.64 7.39
N ARG A 391 -4.09 11.78 7.54
CA ARG A 391 -3.19 12.00 8.68
C ARG A 391 -4.00 12.68 9.79
N PRO A 392 -3.88 12.26 11.06
CA PRO A 392 -4.62 12.89 12.14
C PRO A 392 -4.15 14.33 12.34
N LEU A 393 -4.97 15.30 11.92
CA LEU A 393 -4.98 16.61 12.57
C LEU A 393 -5.60 16.41 13.94
N THR A 394 -4.89 16.82 15.00
CA THR A 394 -5.43 16.90 16.36
C THR A 394 -6.59 17.89 16.38
N ASP A 395 -7.78 17.41 16.74
CA ASP A 395 -9.00 18.21 16.82
C ASP A 395 -8.91 19.21 18.00
N PRO A 396 -8.98 20.54 17.78
CA PRO A 396 -8.64 21.54 18.79
C PRO A 396 -9.78 21.81 19.79
N SER A 397 -10.10 20.81 20.63
CA SER A 397 -11.14 20.91 21.67
C SER A 397 -10.61 21.06 23.10
N THR A 398 -9.28 20.99 23.33
CA THR A 398 -8.67 21.22 24.65
C THR A 398 -7.53 22.25 24.62
N MET A 399 -7.87 23.53 24.78
CA MET A 399 -6.91 24.56 25.23
C MET A 399 -7.48 25.34 26.41
N LYS A 400 -6.79 25.25 27.56
CA LYS A 400 -6.97 26.18 28.68
C LYS A 400 -6.33 27.52 28.29
N THR A 401 -6.97 28.62 28.67
CA THR A 401 -6.54 29.97 28.35
C THR A 401 -5.33 30.43 29.17
N THR A 402 -4.30 30.92 28.49
CA THR A 402 -3.26 31.81 29.07
C THR A 402 -3.05 33.01 28.14
N PRO A 403 -3.11 34.26 28.64
CA PRO A 403 -3.05 35.44 27.78
C PRO A 403 -1.62 35.93 27.52
N ASN A 404 -1.28 36.12 26.25
CA ASN A 404 -0.53 37.28 25.73
C ASN A 404 -0.51 37.19 24.19
N GLY A 405 -0.74 38.30 23.48
CA GLY A 405 -1.05 38.28 22.05
C GLY A 405 0.05 38.81 21.13
N SER A 406 0.25 38.16 19.97
CA SER A 406 0.86 38.78 18.79
C SER A 406 0.62 37.95 17.51
N GLY A 407 0.34 38.60 16.38
CA GLY A 407 0.81 38.16 15.05
C GLY A 407 0.09 37.02 14.32
N LEU A 408 -1.11 37.26 13.78
CA LEU A 408 -1.83 36.35 12.86
C LEU A 408 -1.14 36.11 11.48
N PHE A 409 0.09 36.61 11.27
CA PHE A 409 0.84 36.54 10.01
C PHE A 409 2.09 35.64 10.05
N SER A 410 2.42 35.04 11.20
CA SER A 410 3.63 34.20 11.31
C SER A 410 3.49 32.84 10.60
N SER A 411 2.36 32.16 10.77
CA SER A 411 2.16 30.75 10.38
C SER A 411 2.16 30.47 8.87
N MET A 412 2.05 31.47 8.00
CA MET A 412 2.09 31.28 6.55
C MET A 412 3.50 31.17 5.96
N ARG A 413 4.58 31.53 6.68
CA ARG A 413 5.94 31.41 6.15
C ARG A 413 6.49 29.98 6.23
N ASP A 414 6.33 29.32 7.38
CA ASP A 414 6.89 27.98 7.60
C ASP A 414 6.19 26.90 6.76
N ALA A 415 4.92 27.12 6.41
CA ALA A 415 4.14 26.27 5.52
C ALA A 415 4.70 26.21 4.07
N VAL A 416 5.37 27.27 3.60
CA VAL A 416 5.90 27.34 2.22
C VAL A 416 7.28 26.69 2.11
N GLY A 417 8.14 26.84 3.13
CA GLY A 417 9.51 26.27 3.11
C GLY A 417 9.53 24.74 2.97
N ASN A 418 8.68 24.05 3.74
CA ASN A 418 8.60 22.58 3.73
C ASN A 418 7.86 22.00 2.51
N GLY A 419 7.13 22.83 1.75
CA GLY A 419 6.39 22.38 0.56
C GLY A 419 7.27 22.10 -0.66
N ILE A 420 8.44 22.73 -0.77
CA ILE A 420 9.24 22.75 -2.01
C ILE A 420 10.33 21.66 -2.03
N GLN A 421 10.82 21.21 -0.87
CA GLN A 421 11.91 20.21 -0.81
C GLN A 421 11.54 18.85 -1.43
N ASN A 422 10.25 18.49 -1.47
CA ASN A 422 9.77 17.23 -2.05
C ASN A 422 9.66 17.21 -3.58
N TYR A 423 10.08 18.28 -4.29
CA TYR A 423 9.95 18.36 -5.76
C TYR A 423 11.21 18.88 -6.49
N ALA A 424 12.33 19.08 -5.79
CA ALA A 424 13.59 19.53 -6.39
C ALA A 424 14.61 18.37 -6.46
N PRO A 425 15.24 18.09 -7.62
CA PRO A 425 16.38 17.17 -7.67
C PRO A 425 17.58 17.77 -6.94
N GLN A 426 18.40 16.91 -6.32
CA GLN A 426 19.44 17.30 -5.34
C GLN A 426 20.51 18.30 -5.86
N SER A 427 20.65 18.50 -7.17
CA SER A 427 21.52 19.52 -7.75
C SER A 427 21.03 20.97 -7.58
N VAL A 428 19.79 21.18 -7.12
CA VAL A 428 19.20 22.52 -6.93
C VAL A 428 19.14 22.93 -5.44
N ALA A 429 19.15 21.96 -4.53
CA ALA A 429 19.01 22.20 -3.08
C ALA A 429 20.17 23.04 -2.48
N SER A 430 21.36 22.98 -3.08
CA SER A 430 22.58 23.67 -2.61
C SER A 430 22.59 25.20 -2.87
N TYR A 431 21.63 25.73 -3.64
CA TYR A 431 21.56 27.16 -3.99
C TYR A 431 20.46 27.95 -3.25
N LEU A 432 19.73 27.32 -2.32
CA LEU A 432 18.48 27.87 -1.75
C LEU A 432 18.50 28.12 -0.24
N GLN A 433 19.68 28.19 0.40
CA GLN A 433 19.83 28.55 1.81
C GLN A 433 20.31 30.00 1.98
N PRO A 434 19.51 30.91 2.57
CA PRO A 434 19.97 32.24 2.98
C PRO A 434 20.77 32.15 4.28
N ASN A 435 21.99 32.67 4.30
CA ASN A 435 22.75 32.85 5.54
C ASN A 435 22.10 33.92 6.42
N VAL A 436 21.85 33.59 7.69
CA VAL A 436 21.69 34.58 8.77
C VAL A 436 22.60 34.16 9.92
N ARG A 437 23.47 35.06 10.37
CA ARG A 437 24.29 34.90 11.58
C ARG A 437 23.65 35.70 12.70
N ASP A 438 23.58 35.16 13.91
CA ASP A 438 23.86 35.94 15.11
C ASP A 438 24.34 35.03 16.27
N SER A 439 24.77 35.62 17.39
CA SER A 439 25.91 35.07 18.16
C SER A 439 25.73 34.99 19.69
N SER A 440 26.26 33.91 20.30
CA SER A 440 26.88 33.85 21.65
C SER A 440 26.00 33.93 22.92
N PRO A 441 26.48 33.49 24.12
CA PRO A 441 27.50 32.46 24.43
C PRO A 441 27.15 31.51 25.62
N SER A 442 28.12 30.66 26.02
CA SER A 442 28.24 29.85 27.26
C SER A 442 27.39 28.55 27.38
N SER A 443 27.88 27.43 27.92
CA SER A 443 29.23 27.13 28.45
C SER A 443 29.70 25.67 28.22
N GLU A 444 31.02 25.52 28.39
CA GLU A 444 31.95 24.39 28.15
C GLU A 444 31.59 22.99 28.69
N SER A 445 32.00 21.94 27.96
CA SER A 445 32.70 20.76 28.50
C SER A 445 33.32 19.93 27.36
N ASP A 446 34.61 19.58 27.46
CA ASP A 446 35.35 18.79 26.45
C ASP A 446 35.28 17.28 26.72
N THR A 447 35.35 16.45 25.66
CA THR A 447 36.33 15.34 25.57
C THR A 447 36.43 14.76 24.15
N VAL A 448 37.55 14.11 23.85
CA VAL A 448 38.01 13.78 22.49
C VAL A 448 37.78 12.31 22.08
N SER A 449 37.61 12.07 20.78
CA SER A 449 38.15 10.87 20.09
C SER A 449 38.14 11.05 18.57
N ASP A 450 39.25 10.72 17.90
CA ASP A 450 39.39 10.77 16.43
C ASP A 450 38.93 9.49 15.72
N THR A 451 38.36 9.62 14.51
CA THR A 451 38.68 8.73 13.36
C THR A 451 38.55 9.45 12.01
N SER A 452 39.69 9.75 11.39
CA SER A 452 39.99 9.95 9.94
C SER A 452 38.85 10.21 8.92
N SER A 453 38.99 11.29 8.16
CA SER A 453 38.17 11.65 6.99
C SER A 453 38.80 11.27 5.64
N LEU A 454 37.99 11.08 4.58
CA LEU A 454 38.45 10.99 3.17
C LEU A 454 37.41 11.53 2.17
N ARG A 455 37.44 12.85 1.88
CA ARG A 455 36.91 13.45 0.63
C ARG A 455 37.60 14.77 0.30
N SER A 456 37.49 15.18 -0.97
CA SER A 456 37.82 16.50 -1.53
C SER A 456 39.30 16.82 -1.78
N PHE A 457 39.79 16.39 -2.95
CA PHE A 457 40.86 17.07 -3.70
C PHE A 457 40.21 17.80 -4.89
N ALA A 458 40.22 19.14 -4.92
CA ALA A 458 39.94 19.96 -6.11
C ALA A 458 40.30 21.44 -5.88
N SER A 459 41.23 21.96 -6.68
CA SER A 459 41.59 23.39 -6.81
C SER A 459 42.22 24.07 -5.56
N ALA A 460 43.07 25.09 -5.67
CA ALA A 460 43.57 25.81 -6.85
C ALA A 460 45.08 26.12 -6.74
N GLU A 461 45.72 26.49 -7.86
CA GLU A 461 47.10 26.97 -7.90
C GLU A 461 47.17 28.46 -7.54
N GLN A 462 48.11 28.89 -6.67
CA GLN A 462 48.70 30.23 -6.84
C GLN A 462 50.09 30.42 -6.18
N TRP A 463 51.08 30.64 -7.05
CA TRP A 463 52.28 31.48 -6.90
C TRP A 463 52.75 31.93 -5.50
N ALA A 464 53.97 31.53 -5.11
CA ALA A 464 54.82 32.29 -4.19
C ALA A 464 56.30 32.14 -4.57
N THR A 465 57.04 33.26 -4.57
CA THR A 465 58.49 33.31 -4.80
C THR A 465 59.20 33.95 -3.61
N ALA A 466 60.40 33.43 -3.31
CA ALA A 466 61.51 34.09 -2.62
C ALA A 466 61.40 34.38 -1.11
N ASP A 467 62.42 33.83 -0.41
CA ASP A 467 63.26 34.48 0.62
C ASP A 467 62.71 34.70 2.06
N GLY A 468 63.63 34.69 3.02
CA GLY A 468 63.38 34.80 4.47
C GLY A 468 64.18 33.78 5.31
N GLY A 469 65.34 34.19 5.83
CA GLY A 469 66.28 33.35 6.60
C GLY A 469 66.05 33.26 8.13
N PRO A 470 66.94 32.55 8.87
CA PRO A 470 66.73 32.06 10.24
C PRO A 470 67.34 32.97 11.34
N PRO A 471 67.40 32.50 12.61
CA PRO A 471 68.70 31.98 13.11
C PRO A 471 68.66 30.76 14.06
N ASP A 472 69.76 29.99 14.04
CA ASP A 472 70.49 29.28 15.13
C ASP A 472 69.78 28.26 16.07
N GLU A 473 70.42 27.21 16.64
CA GLU A 473 71.80 26.63 16.61
C GLU A 473 71.67 25.06 16.52
N GLU A 474 72.62 24.13 16.69
CA GLU A 474 74.03 24.05 17.18
C GLU A 474 74.86 23.10 16.25
N GLN A 475 75.97 22.47 16.68
CA GLN A 475 76.96 21.87 15.75
C GLN A 475 77.66 20.52 16.21
N PRO A 476 78.91 20.11 15.80
CA PRO A 476 79.15 18.73 15.28
C PRO A 476 80.27 17.92 16.01
N PRO A 477 80.72 16.73 15.49
CA PRO A 477 81.90 16.63 14.57
C PRO A 477 81.75 15.46 13.53
N THR A 478 82.73 14.89 12.78
CA THR A 478 84.21 15.00 12.59
C THR A 478 84.62 14.59 11.14
N LEU A 479 85.91 14.72 10.75
CA LEU A 479 86.58 14.33 9.47
C LEU A 479 88.04 13.84 9.78
N PRO A 480 89.06 13.56 8.87
CA PRO A 480 89.22 13.87 7.43
C PRO A 480 89.93 12.74 6.55
N PRO A 481 91.01 12.87 5.70
CA PRO A 481 91.10 12.13 4.41
C PRO A 481 92.42 11.35 4.10
N ARG A 482 92.57 10.69 2.91
CA ARG A 482 93.91 10.21 2.42
C ARG A 482 94.18 10.11 0.89
N ARG A 483 94.89 11.13 0.37
CA ARG A 483 96.03 11.12 -0.60
C ARG A 483 95.90 10.77 -2.10
N THR A 484 96.93 11.24 -2.82
CA THR A 484 97.19 11.31 -4.27
C THR A 484 98.45 10.53 -4.69
N SER A 485 98.58 10.22 -6.00
CA SER A 485 99.84 10.07 -6.79
C SER A 485 99.49 9.70 -8.25
N THR A 486 99.84 10.33 -9.39
CA THR A 486 100.98 11.13 -9.94
C THR A 486 101.93 10.34 -10.87
N GLY A 487 102.11 10.82 -12.11
CA GLY A 487 103.20 10.48 -13.03
C GLY A 487 102.78 9.82 -14.37
N SER A 488 103.58 9.84 -15.45
CA SER A 488 104.70 10.77 -15.78
C SER A 488 105.26 10.51 -17.21
N LEU A 489 105.61 11.59 -17.95
CA LEU A 489 106.53 11.61 -19.12
C LEU A 489 106.08 10.77 -20.37
N ASP A 490 106.68 10.87 -21.57
CA ASP A 490 107.78 11.70 -22.11
C ASP A 490 107.62 11.94 -23.66
N SER A 491 108.51 12.78 -24.23
CA SER A 491 109.23 12.60 -25.52
C SER A 491 108.50 12.35 -26.87
N THR A 492 108.97 12.84 -28.04
CA THR A 492 109.50 14.14 -28.51
C THR A 492 109.59 14.10 -30.06
N LEU A 493 109.71 15.27 -30.71
CA LEU A 493 110.36 15.52 -32.02
C LEU A 493 109.86 14.84 -33.32
N THR A 494 109.21 15.66 -34.16
CA THR A 494 109.45 15.90 -35.63
C THR A 494 109.66 14.71 -36.60
N LYS A 495 109.10 14.72 -37.83
CA LYS A 495 109.23 15.80 -38.84
C LYS A 495 108.26 15.62 -40.05
N SER A 496 107.90 16.74 -40.69
CA SER A 496 107.55 16.92 -42.13
C SER A 496 106.51 16.04 -42.87
N GLN A 497 105.59 16.73 -43.57
CA GLN A 497 105.09 16.35 -44.91
C GLN A 497 104.28 15.04 -45.09
N SER A 498 103.28 14.80 -44.23
CA SER A 498 102.05 14.08 -44.64
C SER A 498 100.76 14.81 -44.22
N SER A 499 100.88 16.12 -44.02
CA SER A 499 99.96 16.95 -43.22
C SER A 499 98.86 17.66 -44.01
N GLN A 500 98.55 17.22 -45.24
CA GLN A 500 97.42 17.74 -46.02
C GLN A 500 96.36 16.64 -46.24
N ASN A 501 96.71 15.56 -46.95
CA ASN A 501 95.79 14.44 -47.24
C ASN A 501 95.17 13.77 -46.00
N ARG A 502 95.78 13.94 -44.82
CA ARG A 502 95.24 13.45 -43.54
C ARG A 502 94.18 14.40 -42.97
N TYR A 503 94.39 15.72 -43.04
CA TYR A 503 93.44 16.73 -42.58
C TYR A 503 92.24 16.86 -43.52
N GLU A 504 92.47 16.75 -44.83
CA GLU A 504 91.42 16.76 -45.86
C GLU A 504 90.43 15.58 -45.66
N LYS A 505 90.94 14.39 -45.31
CA LYS A 505 90.12 13.23 -44.90
C LYS A 505 89.45 13.38 -43.53
N GLU A 506 89.93 14.24 -42.65
CA GLU A 506 89.25 14.56 -41.38
C GLU A 506 88.14 15.60 -41.59
N LEU A 507 88.39 16.66 -42.38
CA LEU A 507 87.38 17.64 -42.80
C LEU A 507 86.22 16.98 -43.54
N ALA A 508 86.49 16.13 -44.53
CA ALA A 508 85.44 15.39 -45.24
C ALA A 508 84.60 14.49 -44.30
N LYS A 509 85.20 13.92 -43.25
CA LYS A 509 84.45 13.19 -42.19
C LYS A 509 83.66 14.12 -41.28
N ILE A 510 84.16 15.32 -40.98
CA ILE A 510 83.48 16.31 -40.15
C ILE A 510 82.24 16.84 -40.88
N ASP A 511 82.36 17.20 -42.16
CA ASP A 511 81.22 17.68 -42.95
C ASP A 511 80.23 16.55 -43.26
N SER A 512 80.69 15.32 -43.51
CA SER A 512 79.82 14.14 -43.59
C SER A 512 79.10 13.85 -42.26
N LYS A 513 79.72 14.13 -41.11
CA LYS A 513 79.06 14.02 -39.78
C LYS A 513 78.11 15.18 -39.50
N ARG A 514 78.39 16.39 -40.02
CA ARG A 514 77.49 17.56 -39.92
C ARG A 514 76.22 17.34 -40.73
N THR A 515 76.33 17.02 -42.02
CA THR A 515 75.15 16.72 -42.85
C THR A 515 74.33 15.55 -42.28
N ALA A 516 74.99 14.49 -41.81
CA ALA A 516 74.31 13.37 -41.13
C ALA A 516 73.76 13.69 -39.72
N LEU A 517 74.12 14.83 -39.12
CA LEU A 517 73.50 15.36 -37.90
C LEU A 517 72.34 16.29 -38.26
N ASP A 518 72.51 17.18 -39.23
CA ASP A 518 71.47 18.10 -39.70
C ASP A 518 70.28 17.33 -40.29
N ASP A 519 70.53 16.25 -41.05
CA ASP A 519 69.48 15.33 -41.51
C ASP A 519 68.76 14.62 -40.35
N LYS A 520 69.46 14.30 -39.25
CA LYS A 520 68.84 13.72 -38.05
C LYS A 520 68.01 14.77 -37.31
N VAL A 521 68.51 16.00 -37.15
CA VAL A 521 67.78 17.10 -36.50
C VAL A 521 66.53 17.46 -37.30
N ARG A 522 66.64 17.58 -38.62
CA ARG A 522 65.49 17.75 -39.53
C ARG A 522 64.48 16.62 -39.38
N LYS A 523 64.91 15.36 -39.48
CA LYS A 523 64.04 14.18 -39.38
C LYS A 523 63.44 13.95 -37.98
N VAL A 524 64.04 14.51 -36.93
CA VAL A 524 63.45 14.60 -35.59
C VAL A 524 62.36 15.68 -35.57
N ARG A 525 62.66 16.91 -36.03
CA ARG A 525 61.68 18.01 -36.09
C ARG A 525 60.46 17.67 -36.92
N GLU A 526 60.62 17.17 -38.14
CA GLU A 526 59.51 16.72 -39.00
C GLU A 526 58.62 15.67 -38.31
N LYS A 527 59.23 14.76 -37.54
CA LYS A 527 58.52 13.71 -36.79
C LYS A 527 57.85 14.23 -35.51
N GLU A 528 58.39 15.28 -34.91
CA GLU A 528 57.86 15.97 -33.74
C GLU A 528 56.70 16.89 -34.13
N GLU A 529 56.82 17.63 -35.23
CA GLU A 529 55.78 18.44 -35.85
C GLU A 529 54.59 17.59 -36.31
N MET A 530 54.83 16.47 -37.04
CA MET A 530 53.75 15.54 -37.40
C MET A 530 53.08 14.92 -36.16
N ARG A 531 53.81 14.64 -35.08
CA ARG A 531 53.22 14.16 -33.82
C ARG A 531 52.38 15.24 -33.16
N SER A 532 52.84 16.48 -33.14
CA SER A 532 52.11 17.63 -32.59
C SER A 532 50.79 17.86 -33.35
N GLN A 533 50.84 17.89 -34.68
CA GLN A 533 49.67 18.03 -35.55
C GLN A 533 48.69 16.85 -35.40
N GLN A 534 49.19 15.62 -35.31
CA GLN A 534 48.33 14.45 -35.10
C GLN A 534 47.67 14.46 -33.70
N ASN A 535 48.32 15.06 -32.69
CA ASN A 535 47.74 15.19 -31.36
C ASN A 535 46.69 16.32 -31.30
N SER A 536 46.94 17.47 -31.94
CA SER A 536 45.97 18.57 -32.00
C SER A 536 44.73 18.22 -32.82
N GLU A 537 44.88 17.53 -33.97
CA GLU A 537 43.73 17.03 -34.75
C GLU A 537 42.90 16.02 -33.93
N ARG A 538 43.58 15.18 -33.12
CA ARG A 538 42.90 14.26 -32.20
C ARG A 538 42.13 15.00 -31.12
N GLU A 539 42.75 15.98 -30.46
CA GLU A 539 42.09 16.80 -29.44
C GLU A 539 40.88 17.56 -30.00
N GLU A 540 40.98 18.12 -31.20
CA GLU A 540 39.85 18.82 -31.84
C GLU A 540 38.70 17.85 -32.16
N ARG A 541 39.01 16.65 -32.67
CA ARG A 541 38.03 15.57 -32.88
C ARG A 541 37.40 15.09 -31.57
N GLU A 542 38.12 15.09 -30.46
CA GLU A 542 37.60 14.72 -29.13
C GLU A 542 36.75 15.86 -28.53
N LYS A 543 37.18 17.13 -28.64
CA LYS A 543 36.40 18.33 -28.28
C LYS A 543 35.09 18.41 -29.05
N ARG A 544 35.09 18.19 -30.37
CA ARG A 544 33.88 18.16 -31.21
C ARG A 544 32.91 17.05 -30.80
N LYS A 545 33.41 15.85 -30.48
CA LYS A 545 32.60 14.73 -29.95
C LYS A 545 32.03 15.01 -28.55
N ALA A 546 32.72 15.81 -27.72
CA ALA A 546 32.21 16.22 -26.42
C ALA A 546 31.06 17.24 -26.57
N LEU A 547 31.23 18.25 -27.44
CA LEU A 547 30.18 19.23 -27.75
C LEU A 547 28.93 18.56 -28.34
N GLU A 548 29.08 17.67 -29.32
CA GLU A 548 27.96 16.93 -29.92
C GLU A 548 27.24 16.03 -28.90
N LYS A 549 27.95 15.44 -27.93
CA LYS A 549 27.31 14.72 -26.82
C LYS A 549 26.50 15.67 -25.91
N TYR A 550 27.07 16.80 -25.53
CA TYR A 550 26.43 17.79 -24.67
C TYR A 550 25.16 18.35 -25.32
N GLU A 551 25.22 18.72 -26.60
CA GLU A 551 24.06 19.16 -27.39
C GLU A 551 22.95 18.09 -27.45
N ARG A 552 23.32 16.82 -27.69
CA ARG A 552 22.39 15.69 -27.67
C ARG A 552 21.81 15.38 -26.28
N GLU A 553 22.46 15.77 -25.18
CA GLU A 553 21.90 15.66 -23.83
C GLU A 553 20.99 16.84 -23.50
N MET A 554 21.37 18.07 -23.85
CA MET A 554 20.52 19.25 -23.72
C MET A 554 19.20 19.09 -24.47
N ALA A 555 19.25 18.66 -25.74
CA ALA A 555 18.05 18.40 -26.54
C ALA A 555 17.12 17.31 -25.94
N LYS A 556 17.69 16.26 -25.31
CA LYS A 556 16.89 15.26 -24.57
C LYS A 556 16.23 15.84 -23.32
N LEU A 557 16.93 16.74 -22.62
CA LEU A 557 16.46 17.36 -21.39
C LEU A 557 15.35 18.38 -21.66
N GLU A 558 15.48 19.12 -22.76
CA GLU A 558 14.46 20.04 -23.29
C GLU A 558 13.22 19.30 -23.80
N ALA A 559 13.39 18.28 -24.66
CA ALA A 559 12.29 17.45 -25.14
C ALA A 559 11.55 16.72 -23.99
N LYS A 560 12.24 16.39 -22.89
CA LYS A 560 11.61 15.89 -21.67
C LYS A 560 10.77 16.98 -20.98
N ARG A 561 11.30 18.19 -20.81
CA ARG A 561 10.58 19.33 -20.22
C ARG A 561 9.35 19.72 -21.04
N GLU A 562 9.45 19.79 -22.36
CA GLU A 562 8.32 20.09 -23.25
C GLU A 562 7.22 19.00 -23.12
N LYS A 563 7.61 17.73 -23.11
CA LYS A 563 6.70 16.60 -22.94
C LYS A 563 6.01 16.57 -21.57
N GLU A 564 6.67 17.03 -20.52
CA GLU A 564 6.09 17.20 -19.18
C GLU A 564 5.16 18.43 -19.11
N ALA A 565 5.55 19.56 -19.69
CA ALA A 565 4.71 20.77 -19.79
C ALA A 565 3.42 20.51 -20.59
N ARG A 566 3.51 19.92 -21.79
CA ARG A 566 2.37 19.54 -22.62
C ARG A 566 1.44 18.54 -21.91
N LYS A 567 1.98 17.65 -21.08
CA LYS A 567 1.20 16.71 -20.25
C LYS A 567 0.48 17.40 -19.08
N LEU A 568 1.06 18.47 -18.52
CA LEU A 568 0.41 19.30 -17.51
C LEU A 568 -0.71 20.15 -18.13
N GLU A 569 -0.47 20.79 -19.28
CA GLU A 569 -1.48 21.57 -19.99
C GLU A 569 -2.69 20.70 -20.41
N GLN A 570 -2.44 19.51 -20.96
CA GLN A 570 -3.49 18.54 -21.29
C GLN A 570 -4.25 18.01 -20.06
N ARG A 571 -3.63 18.00 -18.87
CA ARG A 571 -4.35 17.69 -17.62
C ARG A 571 -5.24 18.85 -17.20
N LYS A 572 -4.73 20.08 -17.21
CA LYS A 572 -5.46 21.30 -16.85
C LYS A 572 -6.70 21.48 -17.73
N LYS A 573 -6.56 21.39 -19.06
CA LYS A 573 -7.70 21.49 -20.00
C LYS A 573 -8.76 20.41 -19.74
N LYS A 574 -8.37 19.16 -19.48
CA LYS A 574 -9.29 18.07 -19.12
C LYS A 574 -9.92 18.20 -17.72
N GLU A 575 -9.37 19.03 -16.85
CA GLU A 575 -9.93 19.34 -15.55
C GLU A 575 -10.93 20.50 -15.65
N GLU A 576 -10.61 21.51 -16.46
CA GLU A 576 -11.51 22.61 -16.84
C GLU A 576 -12.74 22.08 -17.60
N GLU A 577 -12.56 21.22 -18.61
CA GLU A 577 -13.63 20.52 -19.35
C GLU A 577 -14.54 19.68 -18.42
N LYS A 578 -13.97 19.01 -17.41
CA LYS A 578 -14.76 18.25 -16.42
C LYS A 578 -15.54 19.16 -15.50
N ASN A 579 -14.97 20.28 -15.07
CA ASN A 579 -15.61 21.22 -14.18
C ASN A 579 -16.81 21.90 -14.88
N THR A 580 -16.64 22.35 -16.14
CA THR A 580 -17.76 22.88 -16.93
C THR A 580 -18.84 21.82 -17.19
N THR A 581 -18.46 20.58 -17.50
CA THR A 581 -19.41 19.47 -17.69
C THR A 581 -20.21 19.16 -16.42
N THR A 582 -19.55 19.05 -15.26
CA THR A 582 -20.26 18.79 -13.98
C THR A 582 -21.12 19.96 -13.53
N ARG A 583 -20.73 21.21 -13.86
CA ARG A 583 -21.58 22.39 -13.66
C ARG A 583 -22.85 22.33 -14.51
N MET A 584 -22.73 22.12 -15.82
CA MET A 584 -23.89 22.00 -16.72
C MET A 584 -24.81 20.84 -16.32
N GLN A 585 -24.24 19.73 -15.82
CA GLN A 585 -25.04 18.61 -15.32
C GLN A 585 -25.83 18.98 -14.05
N ARG A 586 -25.23 19.69 -13.09
CA ARG A 586 -25.93 20.19 -11.89
C ARG A 586 -27.06 21.15 -12.27
N GLU A 587 -26.80 22.11 -13.15
CA GLU A 587 -27.80 23.07 -13.64
C GLU A 587 -28.96 22.33 -14.34
N ARG A 588 -28.68 21.33 -15.20
CA ARG A 588 -29.70 20.46 -15.81
C ARG A 588 -30.54 19.71 -14.78
N ASP A 589 -29.89 19.09 -13.79
CA ASP A 589 -30.57 18.22 -12.82
C ASP A 589 -31.41 19.05 -11.83
N GLU A 590 -31.00 20.30 -11.53
CA GLU A 590 -31.81 21.27 -10.81
C GLU A 590 -33.05 21.72 -11.62
N PHE A 591 -32.89 22.05 -12.91
CA PHE A 591 -34.04 22.35 -13.78
C PHE A 591 -35.01 21.16 -13.87
N ARG A 592 -34.50 19.93 -13.93
CA ARG A 592 -35.33 18.71 -13.93
C ARG A 592 -36.13 18.55 -12.64
N PHE A 593 -35.49 18.75 -11.48
CA PHE A 593 -36.17 18.70 -10.18
C PHE A 593 -37.26 19.78 -10.04
N ARG A 594 -36.97 21.02 -10.47
CA ARG A 594 -37.95 22.12 -10.49
C ARG A 594 -39.15 21.80 -11.39
N ALA A 595 -38.91 21.20 -12.56
CA ALA A 595 -39.99 20.78 -13.47
C ALA A 595 -40.85 19.66 -12.86
N GLU A 596 -40.24 18.64 -12.25
CA GLU A 596 -40.97 17.53 -11.62
C GLU A 596 -41.82 18.00 -10.43
N MET A 597 -41.30 18.92 -9.60
CA MET A 597 -42.08 19.54 -8.52
C MET A 597 -43.28 20.33 -9.07
N ALA A 598 -43.08 21.15 -10.09
CA ALA A 598 -44.17 21.89 -10.74
C ALA A 598 -45.21 20.96 -11.40
N GLU A 599 -44.81 19.79 -11.91
CA GLU A 599 -45.73 18.78 -12.45
C GLU A 599 -46.58 18.12 -11.34
N ARG A 600 -45.97 17.78 -10.19
CA ARG A 600 -46.70 17.29 -9.00
C ARG A 600 -47.70 18.31 -8.47
N GLU A 601 -47.32 19.58 -8.39
CA GLU A 601 -48.21 20.68 -7.98
C GLU A 601 -49.38 20.85 -8.97
N ASN A 602 -49.10 20.86 -10.28
CA ASN A 602 -50.13 20.91 -11.33
C ASN A 602 -51.08 19.69 -11.27
N ARG A 603 -50.58 18.51 -10.89
CA ARG A 603 -51.41 17.33 -10.69
C ARG A 603 -52.35 17.50 -9.50
N LEU A 604 -51.84 17.90 -8.34
CA LEU A 604 -52.65 18.13 -7.14
C LEU A 604 -53.72 19.21 -7.37
N LEU A 605 -53.37 20.29 -8.07
CA LEU A 605 -54.32 21.34 -8.45
C LEU A 605 -55.41 20.82 -9.41
N LYS A 606 -55.08 19.94 -10.37
CA LYS A 606 -56.09 19.29 -11.24
C LYS A 606 -57.02 18.37 -10.46
N GLU A 607 -56.48 17.59 -9.51
CA GLU A 607 -57.26 16.70 -8.65
C GLU A 607 -58.23 17.53 -7.76
N GLN A 608 -57.76 18.62 -7.16
CA GLN A 608 -58.60 19.57 -6.39
C GLN A 608 -59.66 20.27 -7.25
N VAL A 609 -59.32 20.72 -8.46
CA VAL A 609 -60.29 21.34 -9.38
C VAL A 609 -61.35 20.34 -9.83
N GLY A 610 -60.98 19.07 -10.05
CA GLY A 610 -61.92 17.99 -10.37
C GLY A 610 -62.92 17.74 -9.23
N GLU A 611 -62.44 17.66 -8.00
CA GLU A 611 -63.31 17.50 -6.81
C GLU A 611 -64.23 18.71 -6.61
N LEU A 612 -63.71 19.93 -6.73
CA LEU A 612 -64.53 21.15 -6.67
C LEU A 612 -65.57 21.23 -7.79
N GLN A 613 -65.27 20.73 -8.99
CA GLN A 613 -66.25 20.62 -10.08
C GLN A 613 -67.31 19.56 -9.77
N HIS A 614 -66.94 18.43 -9.16
CA HIS A 614 -67.88 17.38 -8.75
C HIS A 614 -68.83 17.89 -7.65
N GLN A 615 -68.30 18.52 -6.60
CA GLN A 615 -69.08 19.11 -5.51
C GLN A 615 -70.03 20.22 -6.01
N ASN A 616 -69.55 21.13 -6.87
CA ASN A 616 -70.43 22.12 -7.50
C ASN A 616 -71.53 21.48 -8.35
N THR A 617 -71.23 20.41 -9.10
CA THR A 617 -72.23 19.68 -9.88
C THR A 617 -73.30 19.05 -8.98
N LEU A 618 -72.92 18.44 -7.86
CA LEU A 618 -73.85 17.89 -6.87
C LEU A 618 -74.69 18.99 -6.19
N LEU A 619 -74.10 20.14 -5.86
CA LEU A 619 -74.81 21.28 -5.30
C LEU A 619 -75.84 21.86 -6.29
N VAL A 620 -75.46 22.05 -7.56
CA VAL A 620 -76.36 22.48 -8.64
C VAL A 620 -77.50 21.47 -8.85
N GLN A 621 -77.22 20.16 -8.84
CA GLN A 621 -78.26 19.12 -8.91
C GLN A 621 -79.20 19.09 -7.70
N ARG A 622 -78.72 19.46 -6.50
CA ARG A 622 -79.54 19.55 -5.28
C ARG A 622 -80.39 20.84 -5.28
N LEU A 623 -79.80 21.99 -5.63
CA LEU A 623 -80.49 23.27 -5.78
C LEU A 623 -81.56 23.23 -6.89
N GLY A 624 -81.25 22.60 -8.02
CA GLY A 624 -82.19 22.43 -9.15
C GLY A 624 -83.42 21.56 -8.84
N LYS A 625 -83.46 20.89 -7.68
CA LYS A 625 -84.64 20.16 -7.19
C LYS A 625 -85.56 21.03 -6.33
N THR A 626 -85.08 22.14 -5.77
CA THR A 626 -85.89 23.08 -4.97
C THR A 626 -86.44 24.22 -5.84
N GLN A 627 -87.59 24.78 -5.47
CA GLN A 627 -88.26 25.81 -6.27
C GLN A 627 -87.54 27.17 -6.17
N GLU A 628 -86.96 27.46 -5.00
CA GLU A 628 -86.11 28.63 -4.72
C GLU A 628 -84.73 28.50 -5.39
N GLY A 629 -84.10 27.31 -5.31
CA GLY A 629 -82.81 27.04 -5.93
C GLY A 629 -82.82 27.19 -7.45
N LYS A 630 -83.95 26.88 -8.11
CA LYS A 630 -84.18 27.18 -9.54
C LYS A 630 -84.17 28.67 -9.87
N GLN A 631 -84.62 29.54 -8.96
CA GLN A 631 -84.55 30.99 -9.17
C GLN A 631 -83.12 31.50 -8.98
N ALA A 632 -82.42 31.06 -7.94
CA ALA A 632 -81.02 31.42 -7.68
C ALA A 632 -80.05 30.98 -8.80
N LEU A 633 -80.23 29.76 -9.33
CA LEU A 633 -79.47 29.28 -10.49
C LEU A 633 -79.74 30.11 -11.76
N LYS A 634 -80.95 30.65 -11.91
CA LYS A 634 -81.30 31.52 -13.04
C LYS A 634 -80.60 32.88 -12.96
N SER A 635 -80.62 33.55 -11.79
CA SER A 635 -79.90 34.82 -11.64
C SER A 635 -78.39 34.68 -11.85
N VAL A 636 -77.78 33.60 -11.35
CA VAL A 636 -76.36 33.30 -11.60
C VAL A 636 -76.08 33.05 -13.09
N SER A 637 -76.99 32.41 -13.82
CA SER A 637 -76.89 32.25 -15.28
C SER A 637 -76.99 33.58 -16.03
N ASP A 638 -77.90 34.47 -15.62
CA ASP A 638 -78.11 35.78 -16.24
C ASP A 638 -76.89 36.71 -16.01
N ASP A 639 -76.26 36.65 -14.82
CA ASP A 639 -75.05 37.41 -14.52
C ASP A 639 -73.78 36.83 -15.19
N LEU A 640 -73.68 35.51 -15.32
CA LEU A 640 -72.62 34.89 -16.13
C LEU A 640 -72.73 35.26 -17.62
N ALA A 641 -73.95 35.39 -18.15
CA ALA A 641 -74.16 35.88 -19.51
C ALA A 641 -73.70 37.34 -19.67
N ARG A 642 -74.04 38.22 -18.72
CA ARG A 642 -73.61 39.64 -18.69
C ARG A 642 -72.09 39.79 -18.60
N GLY A 643 -71.44 39.03 -17.72
CA GLY A 643 -69.98 39.08 -17.55
C GLY A 643 -69.22 38.72 -18.83
N ARG A 644 -69.74 37.74 -19.60
CA ARG A 644 -69.10 37.25 -20.82
C ARG A 644 -69.16 38.22 -22.01
N SER A 645 -70.06 39.20 -21.98
CA SER A 645 -70.11 40.30 -22.96
C SER A 645 -69.14 41.46 -22.69
N GLY A 646 -68.44 41.49 -21.54
CA GLY A 646 -67.61 42.64 -21.15
C GLY A 646 -66.12 42.60 -21.51
N SER A 647 -65.56 41.44 -21.88
CA SER A 647 -64.10 41.21 -21.80
C SER A 647 -63.32 41.31 -23.11
N THR A 648 -63.91 41.77 -24.22
CA THR A 648 -63.27 41.80 -25.55
C THR A 648 -62.78 43.20 -25.97
N ALA A 649 -62.17 43.97 -25.06
CA ALA A 649 -61.88 45.39 -25.30
C ALA A 649 -60.60 45.99 -24.64
N SER A 650 -59.49 45.26 -24.47
CA SER A 650 -58.16 45.91 -24.33
C SER A 650 -56.94 44.97 -24.37
N SER A 651 -56.23 44.92 -25.50
CA SER A 651 -54.87 45.49 -25.60
C SER A 651 -54.19 45.08 -26.91
N SER A 652 -53.70 46.06 -27.66
CA SER A 652 -52.91 45.82 -28.87
C SER A 652 -51.95 46.98 -29.10
N LYS A 653 -50.64 46.73 -28.93
CA LYS A 653 -49.46 47.43 -29.50
C LYS A 653 -48.23 47.34 -28.58
N SER A 654 -47.24 46.57 -29.02
CA SER A 654 -45.89 47.11 -29.27
C SER A 654 -45.27 46.29 -30.41
N LYS A 655 -44.19 46.80 -31.04
CA LYS A 655 -43.60 46.21 -32.26
C LYS A 655 -42.10 45.99 -32.09
N SER A 656 -41.59 44.96 -32.79
CA SER A 656 -40.26 44.89 -33.44
C SER A 656 -39.00 45.21 -32.61
N SER A 657 -37.96 44.38 -32.68
CA SER A 657 -37.18 44.29 -33.92
C SER A 657 -36.37 42.99 -34.07
N LYS A 658 -36.03 42.67 -35.32
CA LYS A 658 -34.88 41.81 -35.64
C LYS A 658 -33.62 42.67 -35.68
N LYS A 659 -32.48 42.12 -35.25
CA LYS A 659 -31.17 42.51 -35.79
C LYS A 659 -30.30 41.25 -35.93
N SER A 660 -29.45 41.23 -36.96
CA SER A 660 -28.64 40.06 -37.33
C SER A 660 -27.32 40.00 -36.57
N VAL A 661 -26.84 38.75 -36.40
CA VAL A 661 -25.45 38.29 -36.62
C VAL A 661 -24.33 39.32 -36.39
N GLU A 662 -23.53 39.07 -35.34
CA GLU A 662 -22.15 38.58 -35.51
C GLU A 662 -21.89 37.45 -34.50
#